data_AF-A0A810NQY4-F1
#
_entry.id   AF-A0A810NQY4-F1
#
_cell.length_a   1.000
_cell.length_b   1.000
_cell.length_c   1.000
_cell.angle_alpha   90.00
_cell.angle_beta   90.00
_cell.angle_gamma   90.00
#
_symmetry.space_group_name_H-M   'P 1'
#
loop_
_entity.id
_entity.type
_entity.pdbx_description
1 polymer ?
#
loop_
_entity_poly.entity_id
_entity_poly.type
_entity_poly.pdbx_seq_one_letter_code
_entity_poly.pdbx_strand_id
1 'polypeptide(L)'
;MTTPTFDALRGQLLDAAAALADGPDALAGILSGIVDDVDRALRERMEIFPVCHHSPASALAMARRLREKQPKVIYMELCEDMLPLLTELRNCRLPVAVQAFASELDGFPQDWAPLSVVAPITEASAEYQAIAYALDTPGVELVLVDRSTDHVFQWQPRTDKAAAPSEGEELPEAAPEDADLHGDAVGVEMGDLRPRFAELEQHLLHHGKVRHWSEWWDQYVEQPLGDADYDTYRQVMVLIGSLFRRLAPGVRDRVASDEERERYMWTRMRQHLAATGADAGDCLYVCGAFHAASRVDEFGLDGADTYEISPRTATKWHYGLIPSSHSAIEAQFGLASGSVSIAAAAFGKSLTRTGVVPFRLEGQQGSGAAPKKKAKAATAVVSPVSRQVADRLSGFLARPPVLDTLDEDELLGWSVEIVRLARRNGYLASTADAIAVFETSILLAGMRNRARPTPYDFQDAAVTCIEKESVPGRRDVRRLCEIMLGGDRIGQVGYDSLPPLARDVHDRLTPLGLKLEQRGVQRALLDIAARPELGRCSDVLWMLRYLLPQAAVRPIMGERRLGETAIQESWDLALGTHQRELIELGYEGITVEQVLEQRLRRSVWGPQATASVALRAVEDATLYLRSRRFADELGARAVDLLAAERTVDDAPEVLRRARRLLAHYRATEPVLPAWLESFVKAGYAHYCTLLPNAFVEEETGTRQVAAMLGFLFSMESLALSLGCDRTQLELAVAQSHPTTPAKTALLWAAQHQLGRLTRAELRERCAQLLANPLVLPAYPQYLSGFVQALEPVPALAGFVVEAISEAFAKLPDPVLLPWLPTLITTLRKEGGDHVGLLVREAGRIFPAGLTALDAWTPPWSAQAAEPVAGAPRAAAGPVTALLTAHPEPTDALAALLGCSGPWQQPDPEPGTGPVHDLLRRHPDTAAALATVGAR
;
A
#
# COMPACT_ATOMS: atom_id res chain seq x y z
N MET A 1 7.50 64.20 -1.12
CA MET A 1 7.35 63.75 0.28
C MET A 1 5.88 63.80 0.63
N THR A 2 5.18 62.70 0.41
CA THR A 2 3.80 62.49 0.85
C THR A 2 3.83 62.00 2.30
N THR A 3 3.07 62.63 3.18
CA THR A 3 2.91 62.20 4.57
C THR A 3 2.42 60.75 4.61
N PRO A 4 3.03 59.84 5.39
CA PRO A 4 2.59 58.46 5.49
C PRO A 4 1.13 58.34 5.99
N THR A 5 0.37 57.40 5.42
CA THR A 5 -1.09 57.27 5.62
C THR A 5 -1.48 57.01 7.08
N PHE A 6 -0.64 56.32 7.85
CA PHE A 6 -0.94 55.83 9.19
C PHE A 6 -0.14 56.51 10.31
N ASP A 7 0.39 57.72 10.08
CA ASP A 7 1.22 58.45 11.08
C ASP A 7 0.50 58.67 12.41
N ALA A 8 -0.81 58.93 12.38
CA ALA A 8 -1.61 59.10 13.60
C ALA A 8 -1.70 57.79 14.42
N LEU A 9 -1.93 56.65 13.77
CA LEU A 9 -1.97 55.34 14.42
C LEU A 9 -0.60 54.96 15.00
N ARG A 10 0.46 55.24 14.24
CA ARG A 10 1.84 55.06 14.71
C ARG A 10 2.09 55.83 16.00
N GLY A 11 1.71 57.12 16.03
CA GLY A 11 1.82 57.94 17.24
C GLY A 11 1.07 57.34 18.43
N GLN A 12 -0.19 56.92 18.23
CA GLN A 12 -1.01 56.29 19.28
C GLN A 12 -0.40 55.00 19.82
N LEU A 13 0.13 54.13 18.96
CA LEU A 13 0.77 52.88 19.38
C LEU A 13 2.08 53.12 20.12
N LEU A 14 2.85 54.14 19.72
CA LEU A 14 4.05 54.57 20.43
C LEU A 14 3.71 55.13 21.82
N ASP A 15 2.68 55.97 21.91
CA ASP A 15 2.20 56.53 23.18
C ASP A 15 1.66 55.44 24.11
N ALA A 16 0.91 54.47 23.57
CA ALA A 16 0.41 53.31 24.33
C ALA A 16 1.56 52.42 24.81
N ALA A 17 2.56 52.15 23.96
CA ALA A 17 3.76 51.40 24.35
C ALA A 17 4.56 52.12 25.44
N ALA A 18 4.67 53.45 25.36
CA ALA A 18 5.33 54.27 26.37
C ALA A 18 4.55 54.29 27.70
N ALA A 19 3.22 54.24 27.66
CA ALA A 19 2.38 54.19 28.86
C ALA A 19 2.38 52.81 29.56
N LEU A 20 2.65 51.73 28.82
CA LEU A 20 2.66 50.34 29.31
C LEU A 20 4.02 49.86 29.82
N ALA A 21 5.14 50.57 29.56
CA ALA A 21 6.48 50.07 29.84
C ALA A 21 7.36 51.06 30.63
N ASP A 22 7.92 50.61 31.77
CA ASP A 22 9.20 51.10 32.31
C ASP A 22 10.38 50.42 31.56
N GLY A 23 10.33 50.45 30.21
CA GLY A 23 11.25 49.80 29.25
C GLY A 23 10.90 48.33 28.92
N PRO A 24 10.83 47.91 27.63
CA PRO A 24 11.90 48.08 26.62
C PRO A 24 11.47 48.61 25.23
N ASP A 25 12.37 49.31 24.53
CA ASP A 25 12.22 49.86 23.16
C ASP A 25 11.76 48.83 22.09
N ALA A 26 11.87 47.54 22.37
CA ALA A 26 11.50 46.45 21.48
C ALA A 26 9.98 46.39 21.18
N LEU A 27 9.11 46.66 22.16
CA LEU A 27 7.66 46.64 21.96
C LEU A 27 7.22 47.79 21.05
N ALA A 28 7.77 48.99 21.27
CA ALA A 28 7.55 50.15 20.42
C ALA A 28 8.03 49.90 18.98
N GLY A 29 9.19 49.24 18.80
CA GLY A 29 9.70 48.84 17.49
C GLY A 29 8.85 47.78 16.78
N ILE A 30 8.25 46.84 17.51
CA ILE A 30 7.31 45.86 16.94
C ILE A 30 6.03 46.56 16.49
N LEU A 31 5.39 47.34 17.35
CA LEU A 31 4.10 47.98 17.06
C LEU A 31 4.20 49.01 15.94
N SER A 32 5.21 49.89 15.97
CA SER A 32 5.44 50.85 14.88
C SER A 32 5.78 50.16 13.56
N GLY A 33 6.58 49.10 13.61
CA GLY A 33 6.95 48.35 12.44
C GLY A 33 5.79 47.57 11.80
N ILE A 34 4.77 47.16 12.56
CA ILE A 34 3.56 46.55 11.98
C ILE A 34 2.88 47.55 11.04
N VAL A 35 2.76 48.81 11.48
CA VAL A 35 2.19 49.89 10.68
C VAL A 35 3.04 50.17 9.44
N ASP A 36 4.38 50.13 9.56
CA ASP A 36 5.29 50.23 8.42
C ASP A 36 5.08 49.14 7.37
N ASP A 37 4.87 47.90 7.79
CA ASP A 37 4.66 46.78 6.88
C ASP A 37 3.31 46.92 6.14
N VAL A 38 2.26 47.35 6.84
CA VAL A 38 0.95 47.65 6.24
C VAL A 38 1.06 48.78 5.21
N ASP A 39 1.72 49.89 5.57
CA ASP A 39 1.94 51.04 4.69
C ASP A 39 2.77 50.65 3.46
N ARG A 40 3.81 49.82 3.62
CA ARG A 40 4.63 49.30 2.51
C ARG A 40 3.78 48.45 1.55
N ALA A 41 3.05 47.45 2.06
CA ALA A 41 2.24 46.56 1.24
C ALA A 41 1.10 47.29 0.48
N LEU A 42 0.54 48.36 1.08
CA LEU A 42 -0.53 49.14 0.46
C LEU A 42 -0.04 50.13 -0.60
N ARG A 43 1.23 50.58 -0.52
CA ARG A 43 1.84 51.46 -1.52
C ARG A 43 2.26 50.74 -2.79
N GLU A 44 2.37 49.42 -2.73
CA GLU A 44 2.82 48.63 -3.88
C GLU A 44 1.88 48.81 -5.07
N ARG A 45 2.46 49.02 -6.27
CA ARG A 45 1.69 49.32 -7.49
C ARG A 45 0.84 48.13 -7.92
N MET A 46 1.40 46.94 -7.82
CA MET A 46 0.66 45.70 -7.98
C MET A 46 -0.07 45.39 -6.68
N GLU A 47 -1.38 45.17 -6.80
CA GLU A 47 -2.22 44.96 -5.63
C GLU A 47 -1.96 43.59 -4.98
N ILE A 48 -1.58 43.62 -3.72
CA ILE A 48 -1.36 42.42 -2.89
C ILE A 48 -2.67 42.08 -2.15
N PHE A 49 -3.20 40.88 -2.41
CA PHE A 49 -4.34 40.28 -1.73
C PHE A 49 -3.85 39.25 -0.70
N PRO A 50 -3.81 39.59 0.60
CA PRO A 50 -3.42 38.66 1.65
C PRO A 50 -4.52 37.62 1.92
N VAL A 51 -4.16 36.35 2.09
CA VAL A 51 -5.10 35.26 2.42
C VAL A 51 -4.65 34.43 3.61
N CYS A 52 -5.57 33.64 4.14
CA CYS A 52 -5.30 32.45 4.95
C CYS A 52 -5.95 31.25 4.26
N HIS A 53 -5.28 30.09 4.25
CA HIS A 53 -5.79 28.91 3.57
C HIS A 53 -7.12 28.49 4.18
N HIS A 54 -8.08 28.10 3.33
CA HIS A 54 -9.42 27.67 3.76
C HIS A 54 -10.20 28.68 4.63
N SER A 55 -9.89 29.97 4.51
CA SER A 55 -10.60 31.06 5.20
C SER A 55 -11.88 31.49 4.45
N PRO A 56 -13.06 31.40 5.08
CA PRO A 56 -14.31 31.92 4.54
C PRO A 56 -14.29 33.43 4.29
N ALA A 57 -13.66 34.20 5.19
CA ALA A 57 -13.53 35.64 5.02
C ALA A 57 -12.63 35.97 3.81
N SER A 58 -11.52 35.25 3.63
CA SER A 58 -10.67 35.37 2.43
C SER A 58 -11.45 35.04 1.16
N ALA A 59 -12.21 33.94 1.13
CA ALA A 59 -13.02 33.56 -0.03
C ALA A 59 -14.06 34.63 -0.39
N LEU A 60 -14.76 35.17 0.61
CA LEU A 60 -15.77 36.20 0.41
C LEU A 60 -15.16 37.52 -0.07
N ALA A 61 -14.07 37.97 0.56
CA ALA A 61 -13.35 39.17 0.16
C ALA A 61 -12.79 39.03 -1.27
N MET A 62 -12.30 37.84 -1.65
CA MET A 62 -11.81 37.56 -2.99
C MET A 62 -12.94 37.65 -4.02
N ALA A 63 -14.08 37.00 -3.75
CA ALA A 63 -15.24 37.04 -4.64
C ALA A 63 -15.80 38.46 -4.84
N ARG A 64 -15.77 39.31 -3.79
CA ARG A 64 -16.09 40.74 -3.92
C ARG A 64 -15.05 41.45 -4.78
N ARG A 65 -13.76 41.28 -4.45
CA ARG A 65 -12.68 42.05 -5.06
C ARG A 65 -12.50 41.75 -6.54
N LEU A 66 -12.61 40.49 -6.97
CA LEU A 66 -12.52 40.11 -8.38
C LEU A 66 -13.61 40.75 -9.23
N ARG A 67 -14.82 40.97 -8.67
CA ARG A 67 -15.89 41.68 -9.38
C ARG A 67 -15.63 43.17 -9.53
N GLU A 68 -14.98 43.77 -8.55
CA GLU A 68 -14.67 45.19 -8.54
C GLU A 68 -13.44 45.52 -9.38
N LYS A 69 -12.34 44.78 -9.18
CA LYS A 69 -11.03 45.03 -9.81
C LYS A 69 -10.98 44.49 -11.24
N GLN A 70 -11.60 43.33 -11.49
CA GLN A 70 -11.54 42.60 -12.77
C GLN A 70 -10.11 42.48 -13.34
N PRO A 71 -9.17 41.89 -12.57
CA PRO A 71 -7.76 41.80 -12.98
C PRO A 71 -7.61 40.99 -14.27
N LYS A 72 -6.56 41.31 -15.05
CA LYS A 72 -6.15 40.60 -16.27
C LYS A 72 -5.11 39.53 -16.02
N VAL A 73 -4.32 39.68 -14.96
CA VAL A 73 -3.35 38.67 -14.52
C VAL A 73 -3.53 38.44 -13.03
N ILE A 74 -3.60 37.18 -12.63
CA ILE A 74 -3.61 36.76 -11.23
C ILE A 74 -2.33 35.99 -10.97
N TYR A 75 -1.47 36.54 -10.10
CA TYR A 75 -0.33 35.82 -9.53
C TYR A 75 -0.79 35.11 -8.26
N MET A 76 -0.49 33.83 -8.12
CA MET A 76 -0.95 33.02 -6.99
C MET A 76 0.21 32.25 -6.35
N GLU A 77 0.30 32.31 -5.02
CA GLU A 77 1.19 31.48 -4.21
C GLU A 77 0.73 30.02 -4.25
N LEU A 78 1.21 29.30 -5.27
CA LEU A 78 1.12 27.86 -5.42
C LEU A 78 2.30 27.43 -6.30
N CYS A 79 2.73 26.16 -6.19
CA CYS A 79 3.87 25.65 -6.95
C CYS A 79 3.70 25.87 -8.46
N GLU A 80 4.67 26.54 -9.10
CA GLU A 80 4.57 26.97 -10.50
C GLU A 80 4.25 25.85 -11.50
N ASP A 81 4.69 24.63 -11.20
CA ASP A 81 4.56 23.44 -12.04
C ASP A 81 3.23 22.68 -11.85
N MET A 82 2.37 23.12 -10.94
CA MET A 82 1.02 22.58 -10.74
C MET A 82 -0.04 23.24 -11.63
N LEU A 83 0.27 24.35 -12.32
CA LEU A 83 -0.67 25.13 -13.12
C LEU A 83 -1.51 24.29 -14.11
N PRO A 84 -0.94 23.32 -14.86
CA PRO A 84 -1.71 22.55 -15.84
C PRO A 84 -2.90 21.80 -15.23
N LEU A 85 -2.79 21.36 -13.97
CA LEU A 85 -3.81 20.58 -13.27
C LEU A 85 -5.04 21.41 -12.88
N LEU A 86 -4.91 22.73 -12.77
CA LEU A 86 -6.02 23.57 -12.30
C LEU A 86 -7.19 23.59 -13.28
N THR A 87 -6.92 23.39 -14.57
CA THR A 87 -7.97 23.30 -15.60
C THR A 87 -8.89 22.09 -15.44
N GLU A 88 -8.38 21.03 -14.84
CA GLU A 88 -9.06 19.76 -14.61
C GLU A 88 -10.04 19.81 -13.42
N LEU A 89 -9.95 20.84 -12.56
CA LEU A 89 -10.86 21.03 -11.42
C LEU A 89 -12.35 21.13 -11.83
N ARG A 90 -12.63 21.47 -13.10
CA ARG A 90 -13.99 21.50 -13.65
C ARG A 90 -14.63 20.11 -13.72
N ASN A 91 -13.83 19.06 -13.81
CA ASN A 91 -14.34 17.70 -13.87
C ASN A 91 -14.54 17.13 -12.46
N CYS A 92 -14.09 17.82 -11.42
CA CYS A 92 -14.08 17.32 -10.05
C CYS A 92 -15.23 17.87 -9.20
N ARG A 93 -15.55 17.12 -8.14
CA ARG A 93 -16.34 17.61 -7.00
C ARG A 93 -15.38 17.88 -5.83
N LEU A 94 -15.33 19.11 -5.35
CA LEU A 94 -14.44 19.50 -4.24
C LEU A 94 -14.88 18.89 -2.90
N PRO A 95 -13.95 18.61 -1.96
CA PRO A 95 -12.51 18.90 -2.04
C PRO A 95 -11.67 17.86 -2.81
N VAL A 96 -10.73 18.34 -3.62
CA VAL A 96 -9.68 17.51 -4.24
C VAL A 96 -8.32 18.09 -3.94
N ALA A 97 -7.25 17.31 -4.06
CA ALA A 97 -5.89 17.83 -3.95
C ALA A 97 -5.17 17.73 -5.28
N VAL A 98 -4.44 18.80 -5.61
CA VAL A 98 -3.47 18.82 -6.70
C VAL A 98 -2.23 18.09 -6.20
N GLN A 99 -1.82 17.04 -6.89
CA GLN A 99 -0.70 16.19 -6.48
C GLN A 99 0.44 16.28 -7.48
N ALA A 100 1.66 16.35 -6.94
CA ALA A 100 2.87 16.02 -7.67
C ALA A 100 3.56 14.83 -6.99
N PHE A 101 3.98 13.84 -7.78
CA PHE A 101 4.53 12.57 -7.30
C PHE A 101 5.79 12.20 -8.08
N ALA A 102 6.82 11.70 -7.40
CA ALA A 102 8.04 11.21 -8.02
C ALA A 102 8.53 9.93 -7.32
N SER A 103 8.58 8.82 -8.08
CA SER A 103 9.18 7.56 -7.63
C SER A 103 10.61 7.36 -8.14
N GLU A 104 10.98 8.03 -9.23
CA GLU A 104 12.31 7.97 -9.84
C GLU A 104 13.04 9.29 -9.60
N LEU A 105 13.97 9.27 -8.65
CA LEU A 105 14.70 10.46 -8.23
C LEU A 105 16.02 10.62 -8.98
N ASP A 106 16.33 11.83 -9.42
CA ASP A 106 17.63 12.19 -10.01
C ASP A 106 18.07 13.55 -9.46
N GLY A 107 18.98 13.52 -8.49
CA GLY A 107 19.42 14.69 -7.72
C GLY A 107 19.05 14.66 -6.23
N PHE A 108 18.07 13.84 -5.85
CA PHE A 108 17.71 13.57 -4.44
C PHE A 108 18.23 12.20 -3.96
N PRO A 109 18.39 11.99 -2.63
CA PRO A 109 18.69 10.69 -2.05
C PRO A 109 17.60 9.66 -2.39
N GLN A 110 17.98 8.46 -2.83
CA GLN A 110 17.03 7.43 -3.27
C GLN A 110 16.15 6.89 -2.14
N ASP A 111 16.62 6.95 -0.89
CA ASP A 111 15.89 6.55 0.31
C ASP A 111 14.76 7.54 0.68
N TRP A 112 14.69 8.70 0.02
CA TRP A 112 13.56 9.61 0.16
C TRP A 112 12.37 9.23 -0.73
N ALA A 113 12.57 8.37 -1.74
CA ALA A 113 11.48 7.98 -2.64
C ALA A 113 10.43 7.12 -1.93
N PRO A 114 9.13 7.27 -2.24
CA PRO A 114 8.58 8.24 -3.17
C PRO A 114 8.43 9.64 -2.57
N LEU A 115 8.64 10.68 -3.38
CA LEU A 115 8.32 12.07 -3.02
C LEU A 115 6.89 12.40 -3.45
N SER A 116 6.12 13.03 -2.58
CA SER A 116 4.76 13.47 -2.87
C SER A 116 4.48 14.86 -2.29
N VAL A 117 3.93 15.75 -3.10
CA VAL A 117 3.44 17.08 -2.71
C VAL A 117 1.96 17.16 -3.01
N VAL A 118 1.17 17.65 -2.07
CA VAL A 118 -0.27 17.86 -2.26
C VAL A 118 -0.68 19.29 -1.92
N ALA A 119 -1.56 19.87 -2.71
CA ALA A 119 -2.20 21.16 -2.45
C ALA A 119 -3.73 20.97 -2.48
N PRO A 120 -4.37 20.81 -1.31
CA PRO A 120 -5.82 20.65 -1.22
C PRO A 120 -6.58 21.91 -1.63
N ILE A 121 -7.70 21.74 -2.34
CA ILE A 121 -8.56 22.85 -2.79
C ILE A 121 -9.99 22.62 -2.31
N THR A 122 -10.56 23.64 -1.66
CA THR A 122 -11.95 23.68 -1.18
C THR A 122 -12.70 24.85 -1.84
N GLU A 123 -14.03 24.79 -1.90
CA GLU A 123 -14.82 25.90 -2.47
C GLU A 123 -14.76 27.17 -1.60
N ALA A 124 -14.67 27.00 -0.28
CA ALA A 124 -14.60 28.04 0.73
C ALA A 124 -13.17 28.56 0.92
N SER A 125 -12.50 28.89 -0.17
CA SER A 125 -11.10 29.30 -0.18
C SER A 125 -10.89 30.42 -1.22
N ALA A 126 -10.01 31.39 -0.93
CA ALA A 126 -9.72 32.49 -1.87
C ALA A 126 -9.03 31.99 -3.13
N GLU A 127 -8.21 30.95 -3.00
CA GLU A 127 -7.51 30.24 -4.07
C GLU A 127 -8.52 29.74 -5.10
N TYR A 128 -9.56 29.02 -4.66
CA TYR A 128 -10.58 28.52 -5.57
C TYR A 128 -11.35 29.66 -6.25
N GLN A 129 -11.70 30.73 -5.53
CA GLN A 129 -12.41 31.87 -6.11
C GLN A 129 -11.58 32.56 -7.21
N ALA A 130 -10.27 32.71 -6.99
CA ALA A 130 -9.34 33.27 -7.96
C ALA A 130 -9.10 32.34 -9.16
N ILE A 131 -8.92 31.03 -8.92
CA ILE A 131 -8.80 30.01 -9.99
C ILE A 131 -10.06 30.00 -10.86
N ALA A 132 -11.24 29.92 -10.25
CA ALA A 132 -12.51 29.88 -10.97
C ALA A 132 -12.73 31.14 -11.81
N TYR A 133 -12.43 32.32 -11.26
CA TYR A 133 -12.49 33.57 -12.03
C TYR A 133 -11.53 33.56 -13.22
N ALA A 134 -10.26 33.18 -13.03
CA ALA A 134 -9.28 33.22 -14.10
C ALA A 134 -9.60 32.23 -15.23
N LEU A 135 -10.05 31.02 -14.90
CA LEU A 135 -10.33 29.97 -15.88
C LEU A 135 -11.61 30.22 -16.70
N ASP A 136 -12.62 30.87 -16.12
CA ASP A 136 -13.91 31.10 -16.81
C ASP A 136 -14.05 32.53 -17.35
N THR A 137 -13.13 33.44 -17.03
CA THR A 137 -13.15 34.81 -17.57
C THR A 137 -12.21 34.91 -18.79
N PRO A 138 -12.74 35.18 -20.00
CA PRO A 138 -11.91 35.27 -21.20
C PRO A 138 -10.82 36.34 -21.09
N GLY A 139 -9.59 35.98 -21.44
CA GLY A 139 -8.45 36.90 -21.47
C GLY A 139 -7.87 37.25 -20.09
N VAL A 140 -8.23 36.50 -19.05
CA VAL A 140 -7.55 36.54 -17.75
C VAL A 140 -6.51 35.43 -17.71
N GLU A 141 -5.31 35.75 -17.27
CA GLU A 141 -4.20 34.82 -17.09
C GLU A 141 -4.02 34.48 -15.61
N LEU A 142 -3.81 33.18 -15.32
CA LEU A 142 -3.42 32.70 -13.99
C LEU A 142 -1.96 32.26 -14.03
N VAL A 143 -1.14 32.83 -13.16
CA VAL A 143 0.29 32.55 -13.06
C VAL A 143 0.59 32.09 -11.63
N LEU A 144 1.06 30.85 -11.50
CA LEU A 144 1.53 30.32 -10.22
C LEU A 144 2.97 30.76 -10.02
N VAL A 145 3.28 31.37 -8.87
CA VAL A 145 4.57 32.07 -8.65
C VAL A 145 5.40 31.51 -7.51
N ASP A 146 4.90 30.56 -6.73
CA ASP A 146 5.69 29.93 -5.67
C ASP A 146 6.62 28.85 -6.26
N ARG A 147 7.60 28.44 -5.46
CA ARG A 147 8.63 27.44 -5.77
C ARG A 147 8.02 26.18 -6.42
N SER A 148 8.70 25.61 -7.41
CA SER A 148 8.28 24.33 -8.00
C SER A 148 8.27 23.19 -6.97
N THR A 149 7.58 22.10 -7.25
CA THR A 149 7.54 20.93 -6.35
C THR A 149 8.93 20.38 -6.04
N ASP A 150 9.83 20.43 -7.01
CA ASP A 150 11.24 20.09 -6.84
C ASP A 150 11.92 20.94 -5.74
N HIS A 151 11.72 22.26 -5.77
CA HIS A 151 12.28 23.19 -4.78
C HIS A 151 11.69 23.01 -3.38
N VAL A 152 10.46 22.48 -3.26
CA VAL A 152 9.88 22.11 -1.94
C VAL A 152 10.82 21.16 -1.20
N PHE A 153 11.39 20.16 -1.88
CA PHE A 153 12.32 19.21 -1.29
C PHE A 153 13.76 19.70 -1.27
N GLN A 154 14.20 20.53 -2.24
CA GLN A 154 15.54 21.12 -2.18
C GLN A 154 15.73 22.03 -0.95
N TRP A 155 14.67 22.72 -0.53
CA TRP A 155 14.71 23.68 0.57
C TRP A 155 14.29 23.07 1.92
N GLN A 156 13.90 21.78 1.95
CA GLN A 156 13.65 21.10 3.21
C GLN A 156 14.95 20.94 4.01
N PRO A 157 14.95 21.24 5.32
CA PRO A 157 16.11 20.98 6.17
C PRO A 157 16.48 19.50 6.09
N ARG A 158 17.73 19.22 5.70
CA ARG A 158 18.30 17.86 5.77
C ARG A 158 18.42 17.46 7.24
N THR A 159 17.36 16.90 7.79
CA THR A 159 17.41 16.22 9.07
C THR A 159 17.95 14.82 8.81
N ASP A 160 19.14 14.52 9.34
CA ASP A 160 19.64 13.14 9.41
C ASP A 160 18.60 12.32 10.18
N LYS A 161 17.88 11.42 9.49
CA LYS A 161 16.93 10.45 10.07
C LYS A 161 17.68 9.41 10.92
N ALA A 162 18.30 9.85 12.01
CA ALA A 162 18.94 9.01 13.04
C ALA A 162 18.28 9.17 14.42
N ALA A 163 17.13 9.84 14.51
CA ALA A 163 16.27 9.77 15.68
C ALA A 163 15.16 8.74 15.40
N ALA A 164 15.34 7.52 15.90
CA ALA A 164 14.23 6.59 16.07
C ALA A 164 13.12 7.29 16.89
N PRO A 165 11.83 7.00 16.63
CA PRO A 165 10.77 7.48 17.51
C PRO A 165 11.08 7.00 18.94
N SER A 166 11.03 7.91 19.90
CA SER A 166 11.26 7.54 21.30
C SER A 166 10.19 6.53 21.71
N GLU A 167 10.61 5.35 22.17
CA GLU A 167 9.73 4.38 22.81
C GLU A 167 9.04 5.06 24.00
N GLY A 168 7.77 5.44 23.83
CA GLY A 168 7.00 6.16 24.84
C GLY A 168 5.86 7.04 24.32
N GLU A 169 5.83 7.39 23.03
CA GLU A 169 4.65 8.02 22.44
C GLU A 169 3.61 6.94 22.10
N GLU A 170 2.48 6.95 22.81
CA GLU A 170 1.31 6.16 22.44
C GLU A 170 0.95 6.49 20.99
N LEU A 171 0.96 5.47 20.12
CA LEU A 171 0.40 5.57 18.78
C LEU A 171 -1.01 6.16 18.92
N PRO A 172 -1.35 7.25 18.20
CA PRO A 172 -2.71 7.76 18.19
C PRO A 172 -3.67 6.61 17.83
N GLU A 173 -4.84 6.56 18.47
CA GLU A 173 -5.93 5.71 18.00
C GLU A 173 -6.06 5.85 16.48
N ALA A 174 -6.23 4.71 15.79
CA ALA A 174 -6.25 4.64 14.33
C ALA A 174 -7.04 5.83 13.75
N ALA A 175 -6.32 6.72 13.06
CA ALA A 175 -6.94 7.84 12.37
C ALA A 175 -8.08 7.28 11.49
N PRO A 176 -9.22 7.96 11.42
CA PRO A 176 -10.33 7.48 10.59
C PRO A 176 -9.83 7.24 9.16
N GLU A 177 -10.29 6.16 8.51
CA GLU A 177 -9.86 5.76 7.15
C GLU A 177 -9.88 6.93 6.14
N ASP A 178 -10.78 7.91 6.33
CA ASP A 178 -10.91 9.08 5.46
C ASP A 178 -9.86 10.19 5.70
N ALA A 179 -9.14 10.18 6.83
CA ALA A 179 -8.07 11.14 7.12
C ALA A 179 -6.73 10.79 6.44
N ASP A 180 -6.58 9.56 5.91
CA ASP A 180 -5.36 9.08 5.25
C ASP A 180 -5.36 9.32 3.72
N LEU A 181 -6.27 10.16 3.21
CA LEU A 181 -6.35 10.43 1.76
C LEU A 181 -5.11 11.14 1.20
N HIS A 182 -4.28 11.79 2.03
CA HIS A 182 -3.02 12.42 1.61
C HIS A 182 -1.79 11.59 1.94
N GLY A 183 -1.87 10.62 2.87
CA GLY A 183 -0.75 9.76 3.27
C GLY A 183 0.44 10.58 3.74
N ASP A 184 1.65 10.14 3.42
CA ASP A 184 2.89 10.83 3.82
C ASP A 184 3.26 12.06 2.94
N ALA A 185 2.29 12.61 2.19
CA ALA A 185 2.57 13.73 1.29
C ALA A 185 2.88 15.03 2.05
N VAL A 186 3.76 15.85 1.46
CA VAL A 186 4.01 17.21 1.93
C VAL A 186 2.84 18.10 1.50
N GLY A 187 2.05 18.57 2.46
CA GLY A 187 1.00 19.55 2.25
C GLY A 187 1.57 20.93 1.97
N VAL A 188 1.19 21.53 0.85
CA VAL A 188 1.44 22.95 0.55
C VAL A 188 0.15 23.71 0.79
N GLU A 189 0.19 24.60 1.77
CA GLU A 189 -0.90 25.55 2.06
C GLU A 189 -0.48 26.97 1.73
N MET A 190 -1.48 27.78 1.40
CA MET A 190 -1.31 29.19 1.12
C MET A 190 -1.66 30.02 2.36
N GLY A 191 -0.67 30.66 2.98
CA GLY A 191 -0.91 31.51 4.14
C GLY A 191 -1.21 30.76 5.45
N ASP A 192 -0.29 29.88 5.85
CA ASP A 192 -0.17 29.42 7.24
C ASP A 192 -0.02 30.65 8.16
N LEU A 193 -1.07 30.91 8.95
CA LEU A 193 -1.13 32.00 9.91
C LEU A 193 -1.31 31.45 11.32
N ARG A 194 -0.36 30.63 11.76
CA ARG A 194 -0.22 30.19 13.15
C ARG A 194 0.94 30.91 13.86
N PRO A 195 0.84 31.20 15.17
CA PRO A 195 1.96 31.71 15.95
C PRO A 195 3.19 30.82 15.78
N ARG A 196 4.34 31.43 15.51
CA ARG A 196 5.58 30.69 15.19
C ARG A 196 6.24 30.04 16.41
N PHE A 197 5.80 30.34 17.63
CA PHE A 197 6.27 29.71 18.87
C PHE A 197 5.11 29.37 19.81
N ALA A 198 5.23 28.25 20.51
CA ALA A 198 4.14 27.60 21.23
C ALA A 198 3.59 28.45 22.39
N GLU A 199 4.44 29.25 23.04
CA GLU A 199 4.09 30.07 24.19
C GLU A 199 3.11 31.19 23.80
N LEU A 200 3.26 31.80 22.63
CA LEU A 200 2.30 32.80 22.14
C LEU A 200 0.96 32.15 21.83
N GLU A 201 0.97 31.00 21.17
CA GLU A 201 -0.26 30.26 20.90
C GLU A 201 -0.96 29.90 22.22
N GLN A 202 -0.26 29.28 23.17
CA GLN A 202 -0.79 28.95 24.49
C GLN A 202 -1.35 30.17 25.22
N HIS A 203 -0.65 31.31 25.15
CA HIS A 203 -1.10 32.57 25.74
C HIS A 203 -2.41 33.06 25.10
N LEU A 204 -2.48 33.08 23.76
CA LEU A 204 -3.69 33.48 23.03
C LEU A 204 -4.88 32.55 23.30
N LEU A 205 -4.64 31.23 23.35
CA LEU A 205 -5.66 30.24 23.68
C LEU A 205 -6.17 30.40 25.12
N HIS A 206 -5.25 30.57 26.08
CA HIS A 206 -5.58 30.76 27.49
C HIS A 206 -6.44 32.01 27.71
N HIS A 207 -6.03 33.15 27.16
CA HIS A 207 -6.75 34.42 27.32
C HIS A 207 -8.02 34.50 26.48
N GLY A 208 -8.04 33.84 25.31
CA GLY A 208 -9.25 33.65 24.51
C GLY A 208 -10.24 32.66 25.13
N LYS A 209 -9.84 31.89 26.15
CA LYS A 209 -10.62 30.82 26.78
C LYS A 209 -11.10 29.76 25.79
N VAL A 210 -10.25 29.44 24.81
CA VAL A 210 -10.50 28.49 23.71
C VAL A 210 -9.48 27.36 23.74
N ARG A 211 -9.82 26.20 23.16
CA ARG A 211 -8.95 25.01 23.20
C ARG A 211 -8.03 24.89 22.00
N HIS A 212 -8.49 25.34 20.84
CA HIS A 212 -7.82 25.10 19.56
C HIS A 212 -7.54 26.41 18.83
N TRP A 213 -6.43 26.43 18.07
CA TRP A 213 -6.09 27.57 17.23
C TRP A 213 -7.21 27.92 16.24
N SER A 214 -7.82 26.92 15.61
CA SER A 214 -8.94 27.11 14.67
C SER A 214 -10.15 27.80 15.33
N GLU A 215 -10.41 27.53 16.62
CA GLU A 215 -11.48 28.18 17.39
C GLU A 215 -11.15 29.65 17.64
N TRP A 216 -9.91 29.93 18.04
CA TRP A 216 -9.43 31.30 18.24
C TRP A 216 -9.52 32.10 16.93
N TRP A 217 -9.03 31.52 15.84
CA TRP A 217 -9.01 32.16 14.52
C TRP A 217 -10.42 32.48 14.02
N ASP A 218 -11.36 31.52 14.12
CA ASP A 218 -12.75 31.77 13.73
C ASP A 218 -13.35 32.95 14.49
N GLN A 219 -13.20 32.96 15.82
CA GLN A 219 -13.82 33.97 16.68
C GLN A 219 -13.22 35.38 16.52
N TYR A 220 -11.88 35.48 16.43
CA TYR A 220 -11.19 36.76 16.49
C TYR A 220 -10.77 37.31 15.11
N VAL A 221 -10.81 36.50 14.06
CA VAL A 221 -10.39 36.90 12.71
C VAL A 221 -11.48 36.66 11.67
N GLU A 222 -12.02 35.44 11.54
CA GLU A 222 -13.00 35.12 10.48
C GLU A 222 -14.29 35.91 10.63
N GLN A 223 -14.94 35.84 11.80
CA GLN A 223 -16.23 36.50 12.02
C GLN A 223 -16.12 38.04 11.86
N PRO A 224 -15.14 38.73 12.48
CA PRO A 224 -15.01 40.18 12.30
C PRO A 224 -14.74 40.60 10.85
N LEU A 225 -14.04 39.77 10.08
CA LEU A 225 -13.69 40.07 8.69
C LEU A 225 -14.79 39.69 7.68
N GLY A 226 -15.74 38.81 8.04
CA GLY A 226 -16.84 38.41 7.16
C GLY A 226 -17.70 39.59 6.66
N ASP A 227 -17.81 40.65 7.47
CA ASP A 227 -18.54 41.88 7.14
C ASP A 227 -17.70 43.08 6.76
N ALA A 228 -16.37 42.95 6.84
CA ALA A 228 -15.48 44.03 6.48
C ALA A 228 -15.60 44.35 4.98
N ASP A 229 -15.49 45.64 4.65
CA ASP A 229 -15.17 46.06 3.30
C ASP A 229 -13.74 45.62 2.93
N TYR A 230 -13.44 45.61 1.63
CA TYR A 230 -12.15 45.09 1.16
C TYR A 230 -10.94 45.87 1.70
N ASP A 231 -11.04 47.20 1.85
CA ASP A 231 -9.91 48.01 2.34
C ASP A 231 -9.60 47.64 3.80
N THR A 232 -10.64 47.48 4.62
CA THR A 232 -10.52 47.00 6.01
C THR A 232 -9.95 45.59 6.05
N TYR A 233 -10.48 44.67 5.25
CA TYR A 233 -9.99 43.29 5.15
C TYR A 233 -8.50 43.22 4.83
N ARG A 234 -8.07 43.93 3.78
CA ARG A 234 -6.68 43.97 3.32
C ARG A 234 -5.76 44.53 4.42
N GLN A 235 -6.13 45.64 5.05
CA GLN A 235 -5.35 46.26 6.12
C GLN A 235 -5.16 45.33 7.32
N VAL A 236 -6.25 44.67 7.77
CA VAL A 236 -6.22 43.77 8.93
C VAL A 236 -5.42 42.51 8.63
N MET A 237 -5.60 41.89 7.47
CA MET A 237 -4.86 40.66 7.13
C MET A 237 -3.35 40.93 7.00
N VAL A 238 -2.92 42.04 6.37
CA VAL A 238 -1.50 42.41 6.34
C VAL A 238 -0.97 42.69 7.76
N LEU A 239 -1.77 43.34 8.61
CA LEU A 239 -1.40 43.56 10.01
C LEU A 239 -1.18 42.24 10.76
N ILE A 240 -2.08 41.27 10.61
CA ILE A 240 -1.97 39.95 11.25
C ILE A 240 -0.72 39.21 10.77
N GLY A 241 -0.46 39.21 9.45
CA GLY A 241 0.75 38.63 8.89
C GLY A 241 2.03 39.27 9.43
N SER A 242 2.06 40.61 9.49
CA SER A 242 3.18 41.35 10.08
C SER A 242 3.37 41.05 11.57
N LEU A 243 2.28 40.95 12.33
CA LEU A 243 2.30 40.63 13.75
C LEU A 243 2.99 39.28 14.00
N PHE A 244 2.54 38.21 13.34
CA PHE A 244 3.14 36.88 13.52
C PHE A 244 4.57 36.80 12.98
N ARG A 245 4.90 37.56 11.94
CA ARG A 245 6.28 37.67 11.45
C ARG A 245 7.20 38.35 12.45
N ARG A 246 6.73 39.39 13.14
CA ARG A 246 7.53 40.14 14.14
C ARG A 246 7.62 39.40 15.47
N LEU A 247 6.59 38.62 15.82
CA LEU A 247 6.54 37.77 17.00
C LEU A 247 7.08 36.36 16.69
N ALA A 248 8.34 36.27 16.24
CA ALA A 248 9.00 35.01 15.93
C ALA A 248 10.42 34.89 16.53
N PRO A 249 10.60 35.02 17.86
CA PRO A 249 11.90 34.80 18.48
C PRO A 249 12.32 33.32 18.35
N GLY A 250 13.57 33.08 17.93
CA GLY A 250 14.18 31.75 17.96
C GLY A 250 13.88 30.79 16.80
N VAL A 251 12.99 31.13 15.86
CA VAL A 251 12.61 30.26 14.72
C VAL A 251 13.17 30.80 13.40
N ARG A 252 14.50 30.97 13.35
CA ARG A 252 15.19 31.56 12.19
C ARG A 252 15.03 30.73 10.92
N ASP A 253 15.00 29.41 11.03
CA ASP A 253 15.03 28.52 9.86
C ASP A 253 13.70 28.54 9.08
N ARG A 254 12.54 28.57 9.76
CA ARG A 254 11.24 28.70 9.06
C ARG A 254 11.05 30.07 8.43
N VAL A 255 11.45 31.14 9.13
CA VAL A 255 11.41 32.50 8.57
C VAL A 255 12.35 32.63 7.37
N ALA A 256 13.53 31.99 7.41
CA ALA A 256 14.44 31.96 6.28
C ALA A 256 13.85 31.22 5.07
N SER A 257 13.14 30.12 5.29
CA SER A 257 12.42 29.42 4.22
C SER A 257 11.29 30.27 3.63
N ASP A 258 10.53 31.00 4.44
CA ASP A 258 9.48 31.91 3.96
C ASP A 258 10.07 33.10 3.18
N GLU A 259 11.19 33.66 3.64
CA GLU A 259 11.93 34.70 2.91
C GLU A 259 12.43 34.17 1.56
N GLU A 260 12.94 32.95 1.50
CA GLU A 260 13.40 32.34 0.25
C GLU A 260 12.25 32.21 -0.77
N ARG A 261 11.07 31.79 -0.32
CA ARG A 261 9.85 31.77 -1.15
C ARG A 261 9.47 33.16 -1.64
N GLU A 262 9.59 34.18 -0.79
CA GLU A 262 9.26 35.55 -1.17
C GLU A 262 10.19 36.10 -2.25
N ARG A 263 11.51 35.84 -2.12
CA ARG A 263 12.48 36.19 -3.16
C ARG A 263 12.13 35.53 -4.48
N TYR A 264 11.78 34.25 -4.43
CA TYR A 264 11.33 33.48 -5.59
C TYR A 264 10.08 34.08 -6.24
N MET A 265 9.01 34.28 -5.47
CA MET A 265 7.73 34.80 -5.96
C MET A 265 7.87 36.17 -6.62
N TRP A 266 8.57 37.10 -5.96
CA TRP A 266 8.81 38.44 -6.52
C TRP A 266 9.65 38.41 -7.79
N THR A 267 10.66 37.55 -7.84
CA THR A 267 11.49 37.34 -9.04
C THR A 267 10.65 36.80 -10.20
N ARG A 268 9.82 35.78 -9.96
CA ARG A 268 8.91 35.22 -10.98
C ARG A 268 7.90 36.23 -11.50
N MET A 269 7.28 37.02 -10.62
CA MET A 269 6.32 38.06 -11.02
C MET A 269 6.99 39.09 -11.93
N ARG A 270 8.19 39.59 -11.58
CA ARG A 270 8.94 40.54 -12.42
C ARG A 270 9.34 39.94 -13.77
N GLN A 271 9.83 38.69 -13.79
CA GLN A 271 10.15 37.98 -15.04
C GLN A 271 8.93 37.90 -15.97
N HIS A 272 7.76 37.57 -15.41
CA HIS A 272 6.51 37.51 -16.18
C HIS A 272 6.10 38.88 -16.73
N LEU A 273 6.11 39.93 -15.90
CA LEU A 273 5.76 41.28 -16.32
C LEU A 273 6.68 41.79 -17.44
N ALA A 274 7.99 41.53 -17.32
CA ALA A 274 8.96 41.88 -18.34
C ALA A 274 8.74 41.13 -19.67
N ALA A 275 8.35 39.86 -19.60
CA ALA A 275 8.12 39.03 -20.79
C ALA A 275 6.80 39.37 -21.51
N THR A 276 5.74 39.70 -20.77
CA THR A 276 4.38 39.89 -21.31
C THR A 276 4.02 41.35 -21.55
N GLY A 277 4.66 42.29 -20.84
CA GLY A 277 4.31 43.71 -20.86
C GLY A 277 2.96 44.02 -20.17
N ALA A 278 2.46 43.13 -19.31
CA ALA A 278 1.22 43.34 -18.57
C ALA A 278 1.32 44.57 -17.64
N ASP A 279 0.23 45.33 -17.52
CA ASP A 279 0.16 46.46 -16.59
C ASP A 279 -0.04 45.96 -15.15
N ALA A 280 0.87 46.33 -14.26
CA ALA A 280 0.79 45.99 -12.84
C ALA A 280 -0.52 46.47 -12.18
N GLY A 281 -1.12 47.56 -12.65
CA GLY A 281 -2.42 48.05 -12.15
C GLY A 281 -3.57 47.07 -12.40
N ASP A 282 -3.48 46.32 -13.51
CA ASP A 282 -4.43 45.28 -13.92
C ASP A 282 -4.08 43.90 -13.33
N CYS A 283 -2.99 43.79 -12.57
CA CYS A 283 -2.55 42.56 -11.92
C CYS A 283 -3.07 42.46 -10.48
N LEU A 284 -3.27 41.24 -10.00
CA LEU A 284 -3.58 40.92 -8.61
C LEU A 284 -2.61 39.82 -8.11
N TYR A 285 -1.88 40.09 -7.04
CA TYR A 285 -1.02 39.11 -6.38
C TYR A 285 -1.71 38.54 -5.15
N VAL A 286 -2.11 37.27 -5.21
CA VAL A 286 -2.73 36.54 -4.12
C VAL A 286 -1.64 35.74 -3.41
N CYS A 287 -1.41 36.06 -2.14
CA CYS A 287 -0.43 35.37 -1.28
C CYS A 287 -0.92 35.28 0.15
N GLY A 288 -0.35 34.37 0.92
CA GLY A 288 -0.52 34.25 2.35
C GLY A 288 -0.21 35.57 3.04
N ALA A 289 -1.00 35.93 4.04
CA ALA A 289 -0.87 37.24 4.69
C ALA A 289 0.51 37.46 5.33
N PHE A 290 1.20 36.37 5.72
CA PHE A 290 2.57 36.40 6.20
C PHE A 290 3.57 36.95 5.15
N HIS A 291 3.40 36.55 3.89
CA HIS A 291 4.21 36.98 2.75
C HIS A 291 3.84 38.38 2.25
N ALA A 292 2.58 38.81 2.45
CA ALA A 292 2.17 40.17 2.14
C ALA A 292 2.93 41.22 2.97
N ALA A 293 3.41 40.87 4.16
CA ALA A 293 4.21 41.72 5.04
C ALA A 293 5.74 41.53 4.89
N SER A 294 6.18 41.04 3.73
CA SER A 294 7.58 40.68 3.47
C SER A 294 8.57 41.83 3.54
N ARG A 295 9.80 41.51 3.99
CA ARG A 295 10.93 42.41 4.21
C ARG A 295 12.18 42.03 3.43
N VAL A 296 12.08 41.07 2.51
CA VAL A 296 13.21 40.77 1.62
C VAL A 296 13.49 41.97 0.72
N ASP A 297 14.75 42.15 0.32
CA ASP A 297 15.15 43.28 -0.53
C ASP A 297 14.46 43.23 -1.90
N GLU A 298 14.09 42.03 -2.34
CA GLU A 298 13.36 41.72 -3.57
C GLU A 298 11.86 42.09 -3.51
N PHE A 299 11.33 42.55 -2.37
CA PHE A 299 9.91 42.86 -2.23
C PHE A 299 9.48 44.02 -3.15
N GLY A 300 8.38 43.83 -3.86
CA GLY A 300 7.78 44.84 -4.73
C GLY A 300 8.33 44.83 -6.17
N LEU A 301 7.69 45.61 -7.04
CA LEU A 301 8.10 45.75 -8.44
C LEU A 301 9.43 46.49 -8.60
N ASP A 302 9.75 47.36 -7.65
CA ASP A 302 10.98 48.16 -7.61
C ASP A 302 12.03 47.57 -6.65
N GLY A 303 11.83 46.32 -6.21
CA GLY A 303 12.74 45.57 -5.35
C GLY A 303 14.04 45.15 -6.04
N ALA A 304 15.00 44.65 -5.27
CA ALA A 304 16.26 44.14 -5.79
C ALA A 304 16.05 43.00 -6.79
N ASP A 305 16.90 42.93 -7.81
CA ASP A 305 16.90 41.88 -8.84
C ASP A 305 18.16 41.01 -8.75
N THR A 306 18.62 40.77 -7.52
CA THR A 306 19.87 40.06 -7.20
C THR A 306 19.70 38.57 -6.94
N TYR A 307 18.46 38.11 -6.79
CA TYR A 307 18.16 36.73 -6.46
C TYR A 307 18.17 35.84 -7.71
N GLU A 308 18.94 34.75 -7.67
CA GLU A 308 18.98 33.75 -8.72
C GLU A 308 18.24 32.49 -8.27
N ILE A 309 17.21 32.11 -9.03
CA ILE A 309 16.45 30.87 -8.80
C ILE A 309 17.34 29.67 -9.17
N SER A 310 17.56 28.77 -8.21
CA SER A 310 18.27 27.52 -8.46
C SER A 310 17.61 26.68 -9.56
N PRO A 311 18.39 25.93 -10.36
CA PRO A 311 17.81 24.99 -11.31
C PRO A 311 17.12 23.82 -10.59
N ARG A 312 16.06 23.30 -11.21
CA ARG A 312 15.43 22.03 -10.78
C ARG A 312 16.41 20.87 -10.95
N THR A 313 16.25 19.84 -10.13
CA THR A 313 16.91 18.56 -10.35
C THR A 313 16.39 17.88 -11.62
N ALA A 314 17.05 16.81 -12.05
CA ALA A 314 16.60 15.99 -13.19
C ALA A 314 15.48 15.00 -12.80
N THR A 315 15.00 15.06 -11.55
CA THR A 315 13.91 14.23 -11.03
C THR A 315 12.65 14.37 -11.90
N LYS A 316 12.07 13.22 -12.24
CA LYS A 316 10.87 13.16 -13.07
C LYS A 316 9.62 13.24 -12.19
N TRP A 317 8.95 14.38 -12.29
CA TRP A 317 7.70 14.65 -11.58
C TRP A 317 6.48 14.25 -12.43
N HIS A 318 5.55 13.56 -11.78
CA HIS A 318 4.23 13.23 -12.31
C HIS A 318 3.18 14.10 -11.60
N TYR A 319 2.14 14.50 -12.32
CA TYR A 319 1.16 15.48 -11.86
C TYR A 319 -0.26 14.89 -12.06
N GLY A 320 -1.12 15.00 -11.05
CA GLY A 320 -2.49 14.51 -11.11
C GLY A 320 -3.40 15.14 -10.05
N LEU A 321 -4.70 14.82 -10.11
CA LEU A 321 -5.66 15.17 -9.07
C LEU A 321 -5.98 13.92 -8.26
N ILE A 322 -6.04 14.03 -6.94
CA ILE A 322 -6.49 12.97 -6.03
C ILE A 322 -7.70 13.42 -5.22
N PRO A 323 -8.57 12.50 -4.78
CA PRO A 323 -9.62 12.81 -3.83
C PRO A 323 -9.03 13.38 -2.54
N SER A 324 -9.74 14.33 -1.96
CA SER A 324 -9.45 14.87 -0.64
C SER A 324 -10.71 14.82 0.21
N SER A 325 -10.57 15.10 1.50
CA SER A 325 -11.70 15.30 2.40
C SER A 325 -11.42 16.43 3.37
N HIS A 326 -12.45 16.90 4.08
CA HIS A 326 -12.26 17.90 5.12
C HIS A 326 -11.36 17.34 6.22
N SER A 327 -11.55 16.09 6.62
CA SER A 327 -10.72 15.46 7.66
C SER A 327 -9.28 15.22 7.20
N ALA A 328 -9.04 14.89 5.92
CA ALA A 328 -7.68 14.77 5.39
C ALA A 328 -6.94 16.11 5.39
N ILE A 329 -7.63 17.20 5.01
CA ILE A 329 -7.08 18.56 5.09
C ILE A 329 -6.77 18.94 6.53
N GLU A 330 -7.68 18.66 7.46
CA GLU A 330 -7.48 18.94 8.88
C GLU A 330 -6.26 18.19 9.44
N ALA A 331 -6.09 16.91 9.10
CA ALA A 331 -4.92 16.13 9.49
C ALA A 331 -3.62 16.68 8.88
N GLN A 332 -3.63 16.99 7.58
CA GLN A 332 -2.46 17.48 6.82
C GLN A 332 -1.87 18.76 7.42
N PHE A 333 -2.72 19.67 7.90
CA PHE A 333 -2.32 20.99 8.42
C PHE A 333 -2.44 21.11 9.96
N GLY A 334 -2.74 20.01 10.65
CA GLY A 334 -2.87 20.00 12.11
C GLY A 334 -3.99 20.90 12.63
N LEU A 335 -5.09 21.02 11.89
CA LEU A 335 -6.28 21.79 12.27
C LEU A 335 -7.17 20.97 13.20
N ALA A 336 -8.02 21.66 13.97
CA ALA A 336 -9.01 20.99 14.79
C ALA A 336 -10.05 20.25 13.94
N SER A 337 -10.49 19.08 14.39
CA SER A 337 -11.48 18.26 13.70
C SER A 337 -12.78 19.05 13.46
N GLY A 338 -13.27 19.01 12.21
CA GLY A 338 -14.45 19.73 11.76
C GLY A 338 -14.22 21.19 11.37
N SER A 339 -13.04 21.78 11.59
CA SER A 339 -12.76 23.19 11.29
C SER A 339 -12.97 23.56 9.81
N VAL A 340 -12.57 22.70 8.88
CA VAL A 340 -12.74 22.96 7.43
C VAL A 340 -14.22 22.89 7.04
N SER A 341 -14.97 22.02 7.71
CA SER A 341 -16.42 21.90 7.51
C SER A 341 -17.18 23.10 8.07
N ILE A 342 -16.79 23.58 9.25
CA ILE A 342 -17.32 24.80 9.87
C ILE A 342 -17.04 26.00 8.97
N ALA A 343 -15.82 26.12 8.43
CA ALA A 343 -15.45 27.15 7.48
C ALA A 343 -16.36 27.11 6.23
N ALA A 344 -16.58 25.93 5.64
CA ALA A 344 -17.49 25.79 4.50
C ALA A 344 -18.94 26.23 4.82
N ALA A 345 -19.45 25.91 6.02
CA ALA A 345 -20.78 26.34 6.46
C ALA A 345 -20.84 27.87 6.69
N ALA A 346 -19.82 28.44 7.35
CA ALA A 346 -19.70 29.89 7.59
C ALA A 346 -19.63 30.68 6.27
N PHE A 347 -18.94 30.15 5.27
CA PHE A 347 -18.92 30.71 3.92
C PHE A 347 -20.33 30.74 3.31
N GLY A 348 -21.06 29.62 3.35
CA GLY A 348 -22.44 29.55 2.85
C GLY A 348 -23.41 30.53 3.54
N LYS A 349 -23.30 30.67 4.87
CA LYS A 349 -24.06 31.67 5.64
C LYS A 349 -23.71 33.09 5.21
N SER A 350 -22.42 33.39 5.07
CA SER A 350 -21.92 34.71 4.68
C SER A 350 -22.36 35.10 3.27
N LEU A 351 -22.37 34.16 2.32
CA LEU A 351 -22.91 34.38 0.97
C LEU A 351 -24.41 34.73 1.02
N THR A 352 -25.19 33.98 1.81
CA THR A 352 -26.64 34.21 1.95
C THR A 352 -26.93 35.58 2.59
N ARG A 353 -26.18 35.92 3.65
CA ARG A 353 -26.35 37.14 4.43
C ARG A 353 -25.93 38.39 3.65
N THR A 354 -24.83 38.32 2.90
CA THR A 354 -24.23 39.47 2.21
C THR A 354 -24.66 39.61 0.75
N GLY A 355 -25.28 38.57 0.17
CA GLY A 355 -25.72 38.55 -1.23
C GLY A 355 -24.57 38.47 -2.24
N VAL A 356 -23.33 38.26 -1.79
CA VAL A 356 -22.18 38.05 -2.68
C VAL A 356 -22.38 36.75 -3.44
N VAL A 357 -22.15 36.79 -4.75
CA VAL A 357 -22.18 35.59 -5.59
C VAL A 357 -20.80 34.92 -5.52
N PRO A 358 -20.63 33.62 -5.34
CA PRO A 358 -19.32 32.99 -5.45
C PRO A 358 -18.94 32.78 -6.93
N PHE A 359 -17.65 32.68 -7.24
CA PHE A 359 -17.16 32.13 -8.50
C PHE A 359 -17.16 30.60 -8.42
N ARG A 360 -17.56 29.95 -9.52
CA ARG A 360 -17.61 28.49 -9.68
C ARG A 360 -17.31 28.16 -11.13
N LEU A 361 -16.56 27.08 -11.34
CA LEU A 361 -16.22 26.62 -12.68
C LEU A 361 -17.47 26.19 -13.46
N GLU A 362 -17.61 26.66 -14.71
CA GLU A 362 -18.68 26.26 -15.61
C GLU A 362 -18.63 24.74 -15.85
N GLY A 363 -19.78 24.08 -15.67
CA GLY A 363 -19.91 22.63 -15.86
C GLY A 363 -19.43 21.77 -14.67
N GLN A 364 -19.01 22.38 -13.56
CA GLN A 364 -18.45 21.63 -12.43
C GLN A 364 -19.44 20.68 -11.76
N GLN A 365 -19.03 19.41 -11.63
CA GLN A 365 -19.84 18.35 -11.02
C GLN A 365 -20.18 18.66 -9.55
N GLY A 366 -21.43 18.46 -9.16
CA GLY A 366 -21.90 18.66 -7.78
C GLY A 366 -22.25 20.11 -7.42
N SER A 367 -22.03 21.07 -8.31
CA SER A 367 -22.55 22.43 -8.16
C SER A 367 -24.01 22.50 -8.66
N GLY A 368 -24.93 22.97 -7.81
CA GLY A 368 -26.31 23.21 -8.23
C GLY A 368 -26.34 24.20 -9.40
N ALA A 369 -27.15 23.90 -10.43
CA ALA A 369 -27.20 24.69 -11.66
C ALA A 369 -27.32 26.20 -11.36
N ALA A 370 -26.31 26.97 -11.75
CA ALA A 370 -26.39 28.42 -11.70
C ALA A 370 -27.63 28.86 -12.52
N PRO A 371 -28.50 29.73 -11.99
CA PRO A 371 -29.63 30.21 -12.77
C PRO A 371 -29.08 30.96 -13.99
N LYS A 372 -29.34 30.41 -15.19
CA LYS A 372 -29.09 31.07 -16.48
C LYS A 372 -29.94 32.33 -16.59
N LYS A 373 -29.56 33.40 -15.91
CA LYS A 373 -29.97 34.76 -16.27
C LYS A 373 -28.73 35.46 -16.76
N LYS A 374 -28.74 35.82 -18.05
CA LYS A 374 -27.84 36.83 -18.63
C LYS A 374 -27.96 38.07 -17.75
N ALA A 375 -27.03 38.26 -16.83
CA ALA A 375 -26.88 39.53 -16.14
C ALA A 375 -26.52 40.54 -17.22
N LYS A 376 -27.43 41.49 -17.48
CA LYS A 376 -27.07 42.71 -18.19
C LYS A 376 -25.90 43.31 -17.42
N ALA A 377 -24.76 43.49 -18.08
CA ALA A 377 -23.64 44.21 -17.53
C ALA A 377 -24.17 45.54 -16.97
N ALA A 378 -24.19 45.66 -15.64
CA ALA A 378 -24.32 46.96 -15.03
C ALA A 378 -23.02 47.68 -15.38
N THR A 379 -23.11 48.64 -16.28
CA THR A 379 -22.04 49.57 -16.61
C THR A 379 -21.70 50.35 -15.33
N ALA A 380 -20.79 49.81 -14.54
CA ALA A 380 -20.09 50.58 -13.53
C ALA A 380 -19.16 51.53 -14.30
N VAL A 381 -19.42 52.82 -14.15
CA VAL A 381 -18.56 53.89 -14.64
C VAL A 381 -17.20 53.71 -13.96
N VAL A 382 -16.21 53.22 -14.70
CA VAL A 382 -14.81 53.25 -14.29
C VAL A 382 -14.34 54.68 -14.46
N SER A 383 -14.34 55.44 -13.37
CA SER A 383 -13.47 56.60 -13.24
C SER A 383 -12.15 56.09 -12.64
N PRO A 384 -10.99 56.36 -13.28
CA PRO A 384 -9.70 56.06 -12.67
C PRO A 384 -9.46 57.12 -11.60
N VAL A 385 -10.09 56.94 -10.44
CA VAL A 385 -9.69 57.69 -9.26
C VAL A 385 -8.65 56.83 -8.58
N SER A 386 -7.42 57.33 -8.56
CA SER A 386 -6.45 56.99 -7.53
C SER A 386 -7.16 57.11 -6.18
N ARG A 387 -7.78 56.03 -5.68
CA ARG A 387 -8.30 56.01 -4.33
C ARG A 387 -7.07 56.15 -3.46
N GLN A 388 -6.89 57.33 -2.88
CA GLN A 388 -5.94 57.50 -1.80
C GLN A 388 -6.27 56.44 -0.77
N VAL A 389 -5.31 55.56 -0.48
CA VAL A 389 -5.41 54.58 0.60
C VAL A 389 -5.73 55.37 1.85
N ALA A 390 -6.94 55.17 2.39
CA ALA A 390 -7.38 55.82 3.61
C ALA A 390 -7.20 54.85 4.78
N ASP A 391 -6.80 55.38 5.93
CA ASP A 391 -6.71 54.61 7.17
C ASP A 391 -8.11 54.14 7.61
N ARG A 392 -8.35 52.83 7.51
CA ARG A 392 -9.54 52.15 8.04
C ARG A 392 -9.23 51.40 9.33
N LEU A 393 -7.97 50.97 9.46
CA LEU A 393 -7.46 50.17 10.56
C LEU A 393 -7.62 50.86 11.91
N SER A 394 -7.30 52.15 12.03
CA SER A 394 -7.45 52.89 13.29
C SER A 394 -8.88 52.86 13.82
N GLY A 395 -9.85 53.09 12.94
CA GLY A 395 -11.28 53.06 13.31
C GLY A 395 -11.80 51.65 13.62
N PHE A 396 -11.22 50.62 12.99
CA PHE A 396 -11.54 49.23 13.27
C PHE A 396 -11.01 48.79 14.65
N LEU A 397 -9.73 49.06 14.94
CA LEU A 397 -9.08 48.68 16.20
C LEU A 397 -9.65 49.42 17.42
N ALA A 398 -10.12 50.65 17.25
CA ALA A 398 -10.70 51.44 18.34
C ALA A 398 -12.13 51.04 18.70
N ARG A 399 -12.79 50.19 17.89
CA ARG A 399 -14.16 49.73 18.17
C ARG A 399 -14.12 48.48 19.04
N PRO A 400 -14.90 48.42 20.13
CA PRO A 400 -15.10 47.16 20.83
C PRO A 400 -15.71 46.14 19.86
N PRO A 401 -15.24 44.88 19.86
CA PRO A 401 -15.76 43.86 18.96
C PRO A 401 -17.26 43.70 19.16
N VAL A 402 -18.02 43.79 18.07
CA VAL A 402 -19.45 43.47 18.08
C VAL A 402 -19.55 41.95 18.15
N LEU A 403 -19.89 41.43 19.32
CA LEU A 403 -20.12 39.99 19.47
C LEU A 403 -21.45 39.65 18.81
N ASP A 404 -21.42 38.69 17.88
CA ASP A 404 -22.62 38.18 17.22
C ASP A 404 -23.69 37.74 18.24
N THR A 405 -24.95 37.98 17.90
CA THR A 405 -26.10 37.49 18.65
C THR A 405 -26.23 35.97 18.52
N LEU A 406 -26.81 35.32 19.54
CA LEU A 406 -27.12 33.89 19.52
C LEU A 406 -27.94 33.49 18.27
N ASP A 407 -27.43 32.53 17.49
CA ASP A 407 -28.18 31.86 16.42
C ASP A 407 -28.98 30.70 17.05
N GLU A 408 -30.15 31.01 17.61
CA GLU A 408 -31.00 30.05 18.33
C GLU A 408 -31.43 28.89 17.44
N ASP A 409 -31.74 29.14 16.17
CA ASP A 409 -32.19 28.13 15.22
C ASP A 409 -31.08 27.10 14.93
N GLU A 410 -29.84 27.55 14.73
CA GLU A 410 -28.69 26.67 14.54
C GLU A 410 -28.45 25.79 15.77
N LEU A 411 -28.39 26.41 16.96
CA LEU A 411 -28.10 25.69 18.19
C LEU A 411 -29.21 24.68 18.53
N LEU A 412 -30.47 25.02 18.25
CA LEU A 412 -31.60 24.12 18.41
C LEU A 412 -31.52 22.96 17.42
N GLY A 413 -31.15 23.23 16.17
CA GLY A 413 -30.90 22.22 15.15
C GLY A 413 -29.82 21.21 15.58
N TRP A 414 -28.69 21.70 16.08
CA TRP A 414 -27.60 20.88 16.62
C TRP A 414 -28.07 20.02 17.80
N SER A 415 -28.76 20.61 18.78
CA SER A 415 -29.25 19.92 19.97
C SER A 415 -30.22 18.78 19.65
N VAL A 416 -31.11 18.96 18.67
CA VAL A 416 -32.02 17.90 18.22
C VAL A 416 -31.27 16.79 17.50
N GLU A 417 -30.33 17.15 16.62
CA GLU A 417 -29.61 16.19 15.78
C GLU A 417 -28.62 15.35 16.59
N ILE A 418 -27.94 15.92 17.59
CA ILE A 418 -27.01 15.14 18.43
C ILE A 418 -27.75 14.08 19.25
N VAL A 419 -28.94 14.39 19.79
CA VAL A 419 -29.77 13.41 20.49
C VAL A 419 -30.24 12.32 19.54
N ARG A 420 -30.59 12.68 18.29
CA ARG A 420 -30.97 11.70 17.26
C ARG A 420 -29.80 10.75 16.94
N LEU A 421 -28.59 11.28 16.78
CA LEU A 421 -27.36 10.53 16.52
C LEU A 421 -26.97 9.64 17.70
N ALA A 422 -27.04 10.17 18.93
CA ALA A 422 -26.76 9.46 20.16
C ALA A 422 -27.69 8.25 20.33
N ARG A 423 -29.01 8.41 20.12
CA ARG A 423 -29.96 7.28 20.14
C ARG A 423 -29.62 6.20 19.13
N ARG A 424 -29.23 6.57 17.91
CA ARG A 424 -28.83 5.60 16.87
C ARG A 424 -27.56 4.82 17.25
N ASN A 425 -26.71 5.40 18.08
CA ASN A 425 -25.48 4.77 18.58
C ASN A 425 -25.65 4.11 19.95
N GLY A 426 -26.89 3.92 20.41
CA GLY A 426 -27.20 3.16 21.63
C GLY A 426 -27.20 3.96 22.93
N TYR A 427 -27.00 5.28 22.88
CA TYR A 427 -27.12 6.12 24.06
C TYR A 427 -28.59 6.32 24.47
N LEU A 428 -28.83 6.31 25.77
CA LEU A 428 -30.12 6.65 26.38
C LEU A 428 -30.34 8.17 26.39
N ALA A 429 -30.53 8.76 25.20
CA ALA A 429 -30.79 10.19 25.04
C ALA A 429 -32.28 10.48 24.80
N SER A 430 -32.78 11.59 25.32
CA SER A 430 -34.19 12.02 25.34
C SER A 430 -34.31 13.47 24.84
N THR A 431 -35.54 13.96 24.63
CA THR A 431 -35.74 15.38 24.29
C THR A 431 -35.31 16.30 25.44
N ALA A 432 -35.35 15.82 26.69
CA ALA A 432 -34.83 16.59 27.83
C ALA A 432 -33.32 16.81 27.71
N ASP A 433 -32.57 15.85 27.16
CA ASP A 433 -31.14 16.02 26.93
C ASP A 433 -30.86 17.05 25.83
N ALA A 434 -31.72 17.16 24.79
CA ALA A 434 -31.58 18.22 23.78
C ALA A 434 -31.75 19.62 24.40
N ILE A 435 -32.72 19.79 25.30
CA ILE A 435 -32.93 21.05 26.06
C ILE A 435 -31.72 21.31 26.95
N ALA A 436 -31.23 20.28 27.67
CA ALA A 436 -30.07 20.41 28.53
C ALA A 436 -28.80 20.80 27.75
N VAL A 437 -28.57 20.20 26.58
CA VAL A 437 -27.45 20.55 25.69
C VAL A 437 -27.56 22.00 25.22
N PHE A 438 -28.75 22.43 24.79
CA PHE A 438 -28.99 23.81 24.35
C PHE A 438 -28.64 24.82 25.45
N GLU A 439 -29.25 24.68 26.64
CA GLU A 439 -29.03 25.57 27.79
C GLU A 439 -27.58 25.52 28.28
N THR A 440 -27.00 24.31 28.36
CA THR A 440 -25.60 24.12 28.81
C THR A 440 -24.62 24.76 27.84
N SER A 441 -24.88 24.70 26.53
CA SER A 441 -24.05 25.37 25.52
C SER A 441 -24.00 26.89 25.76
N ILE A 442 -25.16 27.50 26.04
CA ILE A 442 -25.27 28.94 26.35
C ILE A 442 -24.55 29.26 27.66
N LEU A 443 -24.72 28.44 28.70
CA LEU A 443 -24.05 28.63 29.98
C LEU A 443 -22.52 28.54 29.84
N LEU A 444 -22.01 27.54 29.11
CA LEU A 444 -20.57 27.38 28.87
C LEU A 444 -20.00 28.56 28.10
N ALA A 445 -20.70 29.02 27.06
CA ALA A 445 -20.33 30.23 26.32
C ALA A 445 -20.27 31.45 27.25
N GLY A 446 -21.29 31.65 28.09
CA GLY A 446 -21.35 32.73 29.07
C GLY A 446 -20.20 32.69 30.08
N MET A 447 -19.87 31.51 30.63
CA MET A 447 -18.70 31.34 31.53
C MET A 447 -17.37 31.70 30.85
N ARG A 448 -17.30 31.51 29.53
CA ARG A 448 -16.17 31.89 28.68
C ARG A 448 -16.23 33.34 28.20
N ASN A 449 -17.16 34.15 28.71
CA ASN A 449 -17.42 35.54 28.30
C ASN A 449 -17.76 35.69 26.81
N ARG A 450 -18.53 34.74 26.26
CA ARG A 450 -18.97 34.75 24.85
C ARG A 450 -20.46 35.01 24.75
N ALA A 451 -20.86 35.73 23.71
CA ALA A 451 -22.27 36.04 23.44
C ALA A 451 -23.03 34.89 22.78
N ARG A 452 -22.32 33.96 22.12
CA ARG A 452 -22.87 32.77 21.47
C ARG A 452 -21.99 31.54 21.70
N PRO A 453 -22.57 30.33 21.76
CA PRO A 453 -21.80 29.09 21.76
C PRO A 453 -21.08 28.85 20.45
N THR A 454 -19.86 28.33 20.56
CA THR A 454 -19.08 27.74 19.46
C THR A 454 -19.42 26.26 19.29
N PRO A 455 -19.04 25.64 18.15
CA PRO A 455 -19.11 24.18 17.97
C PRO A 455 -18.45 23.40 19.12
N TYR A 456 -17.40 23.95 19.75
CA TYR A 456 -16.69 23.34 20.87
C TYR A 456 -17.43 23.49 22.21
N ASP A 457 -18.11 24.61 22.47
CA ASP A 457 -19.04 24.74 23.60
C ASP A 457 -20.16 23.72 23.49
N PHE A 458 -20.70 23.57 22.29
CA PHE A 458 -21.76 22.61 22.02
C PHE A 458 -21.28 21.17 22.22
N GLN A 459 -20.08 20.83 21.74
CA GLN A 459 -19.52 19.49 21.96
C GLN A 459 -19.34 19.20 23.46
N ASP A 460 -18.80 20.15 24.23
CA ASP A 460 -18.66 20.03 25.68
C ASP A 460 -20.01 19.82 26.37
N ALA A 461 -21.02 20.60 25.98
CA ALA A 461 -22.38 20.47 26.49
C ALA A 461 -22.98 19.09 26.13
N ALA A 462 -22.82 18.63 24.89
CA ALA A 462 -23.30 17.35 24.42
C ALA A 462 -22.68 16.18 25.19
N VAL A 463 -21.35 16.16 25.34
CA VAL A 463 -20.65 15.15 26.14
C VAL A 463 -21.15 15.18 27.58
N THR A 464 -21.23 16.37 28.19
CA THR A 464 -21.67 16.54 29.58
C THR A 464 -23.10 16.06 29.82
N CYS A 465 -24.02 16.34 28.90
CA CYS A 465 -25.43 16.00 29.08
C CYS A 465 -25.78 14.56 28.67
N ILE A 466 -25.12 14.01 27.66
CA ILE A 466 -25.50 12.73 27.04
C ILE A 466 -24.58 11.58 27.50
N GLU A 467 -23.27 11.81 27.62
CA GLU A 467 -22.28 10.77 27.86
C GLU A 467 -22.09 10.50 29.36
N LYS A 468 -22.95 9.64 29.91
CA LYS A 468 -22.86 9.19 31.33
C LYS A 468 -21.88 8.03 31.48
N GLU A 469 -21.98 7.06 30.59
CA GLU A 469 -21.08 5.91 30.44
C GLU A 469 -20.86 5.67 28.94
N SER A 470 -19.67 5.19 28.57
CA SER A 470 -19.39 4.84 27.17
C SER A 470 -20.12 3.56 26.78
N VAL A 471 -20.64 3.51 25.55
CA VAL A 471 -21.32 2.32 25.02
C VAL A 471 -20.27 1.42 24.33
N PRO A 472 -20.00 0.20 24.82
CA PRO A 472 -18.96 -0.66 24.23
C PRO A 472 -19.17 -0.92 22.74
N GLY A 473 -18.14 -0.71 21.93
CA GLY A 473 -18.16 -0.93 20.49
C GLY A 473 -18.98 0.10 19.69
N ARG A 474 -19.35 1.24 20.29
CA ARG A 474 -20.02 2.36 19.62
C ARG A 474 -19.16 3.61 19.70
N ARG A 475 -19.45 4.58 18.83
CA ARG A 475 -18.77 5.88 18.79
C ARG A 475 -19.21 6.73 19.98
N ASP A 476 -18.26 7.40 20.61
CA ASP A 476 -18.52 8.32 21.72
C ASP A 476 -19.28 9.59 21.28
N VAL A 477 -19.86 10.34 22.22
CA VAL A 477 -20.65 11.54 21.89
C VAL A 477 -19.77 12.61 21.27
N ARG A 478 -18.49 12.69 21.67
CA ARG A 478 -17.49 13.56 21.04
C ARG A 478 -17.41 13.31 19.53
N ARG A 479 -17.21 12.06 19.11
CA ARG A 479 -17.13 11.66 17.70
C ARG A 479 -18.46 11.87 16.97
N LEU A 480 -19.59 11.69 17.65
CA LEU A 480 -20.90 12.01 17.07
C LEU A 480 -21.05 13.52 16.81
N CYS A 481 -20.58 14.38 17.72
CA CYS A 481 -20.54 15.82 17.50
C CYS A 481 -19.64 16.20 16.32
N GLU A 482 -18.46 15.59 16.16
CA GLU A 482 -17.58 15.83 15.01
C GLU A 482 -18.25 15.47 13.68
N ILE A 483 -18.90 14.31 13.62
CA ILE A 483 -19.65 13.87 12.44
C ILE A 483 -20.84 14.80 12.17
N MET A 484 -21.49 15.32 13.21
CA MET A 484 -22.67 16.17 13.07
C MET A 484 -22.32 17.60 12.65
N LEU A 485 -21.39 18.24 13.36
CA LEU A 485 -21.02 19.64 13.19
C LEU A 485 -20.18 19.83 11.92
N GLY A 486 -19.36 18.85 11.59
CA GLY A 486 -18.50 18.88 10.42
C GLY A 486 -19.01 17.99 9.30
N GLY A 487 -19.10 16.69 9.58
CA GLY A 487 -19.39 15.66 8.58
C GLY A 487 -18.32 15.64 7.49
N ASP A 488 -17.51 14.59 7.43
CA ASP A 488 -16.41 14.60 6.48
C ASP A 488 -16.92 14.64 5.03
N ARG A 489 -16.67 15.77 4.34
CA ARG A 489 -17.02 15.93 2.94
C ARG A 489 -15.84 15.49 2.12
N ILE A 490 -16.02 14.36 1.48
CA ILE A 490 -15.05 13.80 0.56
C ILE A 490 -15.39 14.27 -0.85
N GLY A 491 -14.39 14.81 -1.55
CA GLY A 491 -14.53 15.13 -2.96
C GLY A 491 -14.27 13.93 -3.86
N GLN A 492 -14.39 14.16 -5.16
CA GLN A 492 -14.29 13.12 -6.18
C GLN A 492 -13.56 13.68 -7.40
N VAL A 493 -12.60 12.91 -7.91
CA VAL A 493 -11.96 13.18 -9.20
C VAL A 493 -12.86 12.65 -10.31
N GLY A 494 -13.23 13.51 -11.25
CA GLY A 494 -14.06 13.14 -12.39
C GLY A 494 -13.31 12.23 -13.36
N TYR A 495 -14.08 11.42 -14.10
CA TYR A 495 -13.55 10.45 -15.06
C TYR A 495 -12.55 11.07 -16.06
N ASP A 496 -12.85 12.25 -16.60
CA ASP A 496 -12.00 12.91 -17.60
C ASP A 496 -10.63 13.32 -17.05
N SER A 497 -10.55 13.58 -15.73
CA SER A 497 -9.31 13.96 -15.04
C SER A 497 -8.56 12.77 -14.44
N LEU A 498 -9.08 11.55 -14.56
CA LEU A 498 -8.36 10.35 -14.15
C LEU A 498 -7.19 10.06 -15.10
N PRO A 499 -6.08 9.49 -14.62
CA PRO A 499 -5.03 8.98 -15.49
C PRO A 499 -5.56 7.95 -16.50
N PRO A 500 -4.93 7.81 -17.69
CA PRO A 500 -5.36 6.83 -18.70
C PRO A 500 -5.53 5.41 -18.15
N LEU A 501 -4.63 4.97 -17.26
CA LEU A 501 -4.71 3.66 -16.62
C LEU A 501 -5.98 3.50 -15.77
N ALA A 502 -6.30 4.50 -14.95
CA ALA A 502 -7.48 4.46 -14.09
C ALA A 502 -8.77 4.47 -14.94
N ARG A 503 -8.82 5.22 -16.03
CA ARG A 503 -9.94 5.17 -17.00
C ARG A 503 -10.07 3.79 -17.63
N ASP A 504 -8.98 3.20 -18.11
CA ASP A 504 -8.98 1.85 -18.71
C ASP A 504 -9.55 0.80 -17.73
N VAL A 505 -9.20 0.91 -16.44
CA VAL A 505 -9.75 0.04 -15.40
C VAL A 505 -11.27 0.18 -15.28
N HIS A 506 -11.79 1.41 -15.19
CA HIS A 506 -13.24 1.65 -15.12
C HIS A 506 -13.96 1.14 -16.39
N ASP A 507 -13.39 1.39 -17.57
CA ASP A 507 -13.96 0.97 -18.85
C ASP A 507 -14.03 -0.56 -18.95
N ARG A 508 -12.94 -1.26 -18.60
CA ARG A 508 -12.87 -2.73 -18.66
C ARG A 508 -13.76 -3.43 -17.63
N LEU A 509 -14.07 -2.77 -16.51
CA LEU A 509 -14.95 -3.29 -15.47
C LEU A 509 -16.43 -2.91 -15.66
N THR A 510 -16.75 -2.07 -16.65
CA THR A 510 -18.13 -1.68 -16.99
C THR A 510 -19.10 -2.88 -17.15
N PRO A 511 -18.72 -4.04 -17.73
CA PRO A 511 -19.61 -5.20 -17.85
C PRO A 511 -20.12 -5.78 -16.51
N LEU A 512 -19.48 -5.43 -15.38
CA LEU A 512 -19.97 -5.82 -14.04
C LEU A 512 -21.28 -5.11 -13.68
N GLY A 513 -21.61 -3.98 -14.33
CA GLY A 513 -22.81 -3.20 -14.04
C GLY A 513 -22.79 -2.53 -12.65
N LEU A 514 -21.60 -2.38 -12.08
CA LEU A 514 -21.34 -1.78 -10.76
C LEU A 514 -20.86 -0.34 -10.92
N LYS A 515 -21.20 0.53 -9.97
CA LYS A 515 -20.78 1.93 -9.97
C LYS A 515 -19.47 2.07 -9.20
N LEU A 516 -18.40 1.54 -9.77
CA LEU A 516 -17.12 1.36 -9.07
C LEU A 516 -16.42 2.67 -8.69
N GLU A 517 -16.85 3.83 -9.22
CA GLU A 517 -16.37 5.14 -8.74
C GLU A 517 -16.98 5.54 -7.39
N GLN A 518 -18.08 4.90 -6.97
CA GLN A 518 -18.71 5.18 -5.68
C GLN A 518 -17.96 4.49 -4.54
N ARG A 519 -17.78 5.20 -3.42
CA ARG A 519 -17.17 4.66 -2.21
C ARG A 519 -17.99 3.51 -1.62
N GLY A 520 -17.30 2.66 -0.86
CA GLY A 520 -17.87 1.50 -0.18
C GLY A 520 -17.64 0.20 -0.95
N VAL A 521 -17.86 -0.91 -0.25
CA VAL A 521 -17.66 -2.25 -0.79
C VAL A 521 -18.84 -2.65 -1.67
N GLN A 522 -18.56 -2.96 -2.93
CA GLN A 522 -19.51 -3.48 -3.90
C GLN A 522 -19.19 -4.93 -4.22
N ARG A 523 -20.20 -5.80 -4.12
CA ARG A 523 -20.02 -7.22 -4.39
C ARG A 523 -20.22 -7.51 -5.87
N ALA A 524 -19.22 -8.11 -6.51
CA ALA A 524 -19.28 -8.57 -7.89
C ALA A 524 -19.37 -10.10 -7.92
N LEU A 525 -20.34 -10.63 -8.67
CA LEU A 525 -20.49 -12.05 -8.95
C LEU A 525 -20.22 -12.28 -10.43
N LEU A 526 -19.20 -13.08 -10.73
CA LEU A 526 -18.79 -13.38 -12.10
C LEU A 526 -19.13 -14.84 -12.40
N ASP A 527 -20.19 -15.06 -13.18
CA ASP A 527 -20.44 -16.37 -13.80
C ASP A 527 -19.80 -16.40 -15.19
N ILE A 528 -18.55 -16.84 -15.24
CA ILE A 528 -17.73 -16.83 -16.46
C ILE A 528 -18.20 -17.93 -17.43
N ALA A 529 -18.71 -19.04 -16.91
CA ALA A 529 -19.28 -20.12 -17.72
C ALA A 529 -20.53 -19.66 -18.48
N ALA A 530 -21.42 -18.93 -17.83
CA ALA A 530 -22.63 -18.40 -18.46
C ALA A 530 -22.37 -17.13 -19.29
N ARG A 531 -21.41 -16.30 -18.88
CA ARG A 531 -21.05 -15.01 -19.52
C ARG A 531 -19.54 -14.90 -19.75
N PRO A 532 -19.02 -15.44 -20.86
CA PRO A 532 -17.58 -15.46 -21.16
C PRO A 532 -16.91 -14.09 -21.21
N GLU A 533 -17.67 -13.02 -21.52
CA GLU A 533 -17.17 -11.64 -21.53
C GLU A 533 -16.64 -11.16 -20.17
N LEU A 534 -17.13 -11.75 -19.06
CA LEU A 534 -16.65 -11.44 -17.71
C LEU A 534 -15.23 -11.96 -17.43
N GLY A 535 -14.72 -12.87 -18.26
CA GLY A 535 -13.33 -13.34 -18.16
C GLY A 535 -12.33 -12.18 -18.27
N ARG A 536 -12.64 -11.15 -19.07
CA ARG A 536 -11.81 -9.94 -19.18
C ARG A 536 -11.83 -9.11 -17.91
N CYS A 537 -12.96 -9.05 -17.21
CA CYS A 537 -13.06 -8.39 -15.92
C CYS A 537 -12.26 -9.16 -14.86
N SER A 538 -12.38 -10.49 -14.83
CA SER A 538 -11.57 -11.36 -13.95
C SER A 538 -10.07 -11.10 -14.16
N ASP A 539 -9.59 -11.06 -15.42
CA ASP A 539 -8.19 -10.75 -15.73
C ASP A 539 -7.72 -9.44 -15.09
N VAL A 540 -8.51 -8.36 -15.21
CA VAL A 540 -8.21 -7.07 -14.56
C VAL A 540 -8.21 -7.19 -13.04
N LEU A 541 -9.24 -7.80 -12.44
CA LEU A 541 -9.35 -7.91 -10.99
C LEU A 541 -8.18 -8.68 -10.36
N TRP A 542 -7.70 -9.73 -11.01
CA TRP A 542 -6.52 -10.46 -10.53
C TRP A 542 -5.23 -9.63 -10.62
N MET A 543 -5.06 -8.81 -11.66
CA MET A 543 -3.94 -7.87 -11.73
C MET A 543 -4.05 -6.76 -10.68
N LEU A 544 -5.24 -6.17 -10.50
CA LEU A 544 -5.46 -5.15 -9.49
C LEU A 544 -5.28 -5.68 -8.07
N ARG A 545 -5.66 -6.94 -7.79
CA ARG A 545 -5.36 -7.61 -6.51
C ARG A 545 -3.86 -7.66 -6.21
N TYR A 546 -3.02 -7.76 -7.25
CA TYR A 546 -1.57 -7.75 -7.08
C TYR A 546 -1.02 -6.34 -6.85
N LEU A 547 -1.63 -5.33 -7.50
CA LEU A 547 -1.10 -3.96 -7.53
C LEU A 547 -1.64 -3.05 -6.42
N LEU A 548 -2.87 -3.29 -5.96
CA LEU A 548 -3.59 -2.47 -4.98
C LEU A 548 -3.63 -3.14 -3.60
N PRO A 549 -3.95 -2.38 -2.53
CA PRO A 549 -4.20 -2.93 -1.20
C PRO A 549 -5.26 -4.04 -1.21
N GLN A 550 -5.13 -5.03 -0.32
CA GLN A 550 -6.05 -6.17 -0.27
C GLN A 550 -7.52 -5.77 -0.03
N ALA A 551 -7.76 -4.62 0.62
CA ALA A 551 -9.09 -4.08 0.86
C ALA A 551 -9.76 -3.53 -0.42
N ALA A 552 -8.98 -3.13 -1.43
CA ALA A 552 -9.50 -2.57 -2.68
C ALA A 552 -10.13 -3.64 -3.57
N VAL A 553 -9.48 -4.80 -3.68
CA VAL A 553 -9.92 -5.91 -4.55
C VAL A 553 -9.73 -7.24 -3.83
N ARG A 554 -10.81 -7.73 -3.22
CA ARG A 554 -10.79 -8.94 -2.38
C ARG A 554 -11.62 -10.07 -2.99
N PRO A 555 -11.02 -11.21 -3.36
CA PRO A 555 -11.75 -12.40 -3.76
C PRO A 555 -12.37 -13.06 -2.51
N ILE A 556 -13.64 -13.41 -2.62
CA ILE A 556 -14.39 -14.23 -1.66
C ILE A 556 -14.41 -15.68 -2.13
N MET A 557 -14.63 -15.89 -3.44
CA MET A 557 -14.65 -17.19 -4.10
C MET A 557 -13.90 -17.07 -5.42
N GLY A 558 -13.14 -18.11 -5.76
CA GLY A 558 -12.34 -18.17 -6.97
C GLY A 558 -10.85 -18.18 -6.64
N GLU A 559 -10.11 -18.99 -7.38
CA GLU A 559 -8.66 -19.06 -7.28
C GLU A 559 -8.06 -19.02 -8.69
N ARG A 560 -6.86 -18.44 -8.80
CA ARG A 560 -6.11 -18.37 -10.05
C ARG A 560 -4.81 -19.12 -9.90
N ARG A 561 -4.74 -20.28 -10.56
CA ARG A 561 -3.59 -21.20 -10.54
C ARG A 561 -3.20 -21.58 -11.97
N LEU A 562 -1.97 -22.05 -12.14
CA LEU A 562 -1.44 -22.41 -13.45
C LEU A 562 -2.25 -23.55 -14.07
N GLY A 563 -2.76 -23.34 -15.29
CA GLY A 563 -3.58 -24.33 -16.00
C GLY A 563 -5.02 -24.46 -15.51
N GLU A 564 -5.42 -23.71 -14.48
CA GLU A 564 -6.80 -23.67 -13.99
C GLU A 564 -7.48 -22.38 -14.45
N THR A 565 -8.75 -22.48 -14.80
CA THR A 565 -9.59 -21.31 -15.12
C THR A 565 -10.83 -21.38 -14.26
N ALA A 566 -11.05 -20.34 -13.45
CA ALA A 566 -12.24 -20.26 -12.63
C ALA A 566 -13.48 -20.13 -13.52
N ILE A 567 -14.48 -20.97 -13.27
CA ILE A 567 -15.78 -20.91 -13.97
C ILE A 567 -16.72 -19.90 -13.31
N GLN A 568 -16.53 -19.65 -12.02
CA GLN A 568 -17.28 -18.69 -11.22
C GLN A 568 -16.35 -18.02 -10.20
N GLU A 569 -16.56 -16.74 -9.96
CA GLU A 569 -15.83 -15.95 -8.98
C GLU A 569 -16.76 -14.99 -8.22
N SER A 570 -16.39 -14.64 -7.00
CA SER A 570 -17.07 -13.62 -6.19
C SER A 570 -16.03 -12.69 -5.60
N TRP A 571 -16.28 -11.38 -5.67
CA TRP A 571 -15.37 -10.34 -5.24
C TRP A 571 -16.07 -9.28 -4.40
N ASP A 572 -15.34 -8.73 -3.43
CA ASP A 572 -15.65 -7.47 -2.78
C ASP A 572 -14.71 -6.40 -3.37
N LEU A 573 -15.28 -5.36 -3.98
CA LEU A 573 -14.58 -4.30 -4.70
C LEU A 573 -14.82 -2.95 -4.03
N ALA A 574 -13.75 -2.24 -3.68
CA ALA A 574 -13.80 -0.92 -3.04
C ALA A 574 -12.96 0.12 -3.80
N LEU A 575 -13.00 0.09 -5.14
CA LEU A 575 -12.17 0.95 -5.99
C LEU A 575 -12.45 2.45 -5.79
N GLY A 576 -13.70 2.84 -5.53
CA GLY A 576 -14.03 4.23 -5.21
C GLY A 576 -13.48 4.70 -3.85
N THR A 577 -13.30 3.78 -2.89
CA THR A 577 -12.63 4.07 -1.62
C THR A 577 -11.12 4.21 -1.83
N HIS A 578 -10.51 3.32 -2.62
CA HIS A 578 -9.09 3.30 -2.95
C HIS A 578 -8.76 3.98 -4.29
N GLN A 579 -9.43 5.10 -4.58
CA GLN A 579 -9.29 5.79 -5.86
C GLN A 579 -7.90 6.44 -5.99
N ARG A 580 -7.30 6.88 -4.88
CA ARG A 580 -5.94 7.42 -4.85
C ARG A 580 -4.94 6.38 -5.33
N GLU A 581 -4.94 5.19 -4.74
CA GLU A 581 -3.99 4.12 -5.07
C GLU A 581 -4.14 3.71 -6.54
N LEU A 582 -5.37 3.70 -7.05
CA LEU A 582 -5.63 3.46 -8.48
C LEU A 582 -5.07 4.58 -9.38
N ILE A 583 -5.21 5.84 -8.97
CA ILE A 583 -4.64 7.01 -9.69
C ILE A 583 -3.11 6.94 -9.67
N GLU A 584 -2.50 6.59 -8.54
CA GLU A 584 -1.05 6.52 -8.38
C GLU A 584 -0.41 5.43 -9.25
N LEU A 585 -1.12 4.32 -9.56
CA LEU A 585 -0.66 3.36 -10.57
C LEU A 585 -0.44 4.03 -11.94
N GLY A 586 -1.21 5.07 -12.27
CA GLY A 586 -1.06 5.86 -13.49
C GLY A 586 0.25 6.64 -13.59
N TYR A 587 0.97 6.84 -12.48
CA TYR A 587 2.30 7.43 -12.48
C TYR A 587 3.39 6.42 -12.87
N GLU A 588 3.18 5.14 -12.57
CA GLU A 588 4.11 4.06 -12.96
C GLU A 588 3.95 3.67 -14.43
N GLY A 589 2.74 3.73 -15.00
CA GLY A 589 2.50 3.32 -16.38
C GLY A 589 1.12 3.71 -16.92
N ILE A 590 0.93 3.52 -18.23
CA ILE A 590 -0.35 3.88 -18.90
C ILE A 590 -1.37 2.74 -18.90
N THR A 591 -0.95 1.51 -18.60
CA THR A 591 -1.81 0.31 -18.52
C THR A 591 -1.46 -0.54 -17.29
N VAL A 592 -2.44 -1.28 -16.77
CA VAL A 592 -2.27 -2.18 -15.63
C VAL A 592 -1.20 -3.23 -15.91
N GLU A 593 -1.19 -3.77 -17.13
CA GLU A 593 -0.24 -4.77 -17.61
C GLU A 593 1.20 -4.23 -17.58
N GLN A 594 1.41 -2.99 -18.04
CA GLN A 594 2.74 -2.37 -18.03
C GLN A 594 3.27 -2.17 -16.61
N VAL A 595 2.42 -1.68 -15.70
CA VAL A 595 2.81 -1.47 -14.29
C VAL A 595 3.18 -2.81 -13.65
N LEU A 596 2.39 -3.86 -13.88
CA LEU A 596 2.70 -5.19 -13.40
C LEU A 596 4.00 -5.73 -14.00
N GLU A 597 4.23 -5.60 -15.32
CA GLU A 597 5.48 -5.98 -15.98
C GLU A 597 6.69 -5.28 -15.33
N GLN A 598 6.60 -3.97 -15.11
CA GLN A 598 7.68 -3.18 -14.51
C GLN A 598 7.96 -3.59 -13.07
N ARG A 599 6.93 -3.82 -12.24
CA ARG A 599 7.11 -4.29 -10.86
C ARG A 599 7.71 -5.69 -10.79
N LEU A 600 7.28 -6.60 -11.67
CA LEU A 600 7.90 -7.93 -11.80
C LEU A 600 9.38 -7.82 -12.22
N ARG A 601 9.69 -7.00 -13.24
CA ARG A 601 11.08 -6.75 -13.67
C ARG A 601 11.91 -6.14 -12.53
N ARG A 602 11.40 -5.16 -11.79
CA ARG A 602 12.12 -4.58 -10.64
C ARG A 602 12.42 -5.62 -9.55
N SER A 603 11.48 -6.54 -9.28
CA SER A 603 11.68 -7.58 -8.25
C SER A 603 12.78 -8.59 -8.60
N VAL A 604 13.01 -8.85 -9.89
CA VAL A 604 13.95 -9.89 -10.37
C VAL A 604 15.36 -9.35 -10.65
N TRP A 605 15.50 -8.06 -10.92
CA TRP A 605 16.79 -7.39 -11.09
C TRP A 605 17.25 -6.62 -9.84
N GLY A 606 16.50 -6.70 -8.74
CA GLY A 606 16.92 -6.16 -7.45
C GLY A 606 18.19 -6.82 -6.91
N PRO A 607 18.96 -6.13 -6.06
CA PRO A 607 20.25 -6.63 -5.54
C PRO A 607 20.11 -7.88 -4.66
N GLN A 608 18.92 -8.11 -4.08
CA GLN A 608 18.61 -9.27 -3.24
C GLN A 608 17.74 -10.31 -3.96
N ALA A 609 17.59 -10.22 -5.29
CA ALA A 609 16.76 -11.15 -6.05
C ALA A 609 17.35 -12.56 -6.02
N THR A 610 16.50 -13.57 -5.80
CA THR A 610 16.87 -14.99 -5.78
C THR A 610 16.19 -15.76 -6.90
N ALA A 611 16.64 -16.99 -7.17
CA ALA A 611 16.00 -17.87 -8.14
C ALA A 611 14.52 -18.13 -7.80
N SER A 612 14.18 -18.21 -6.51
CA SER A 612 12.80 -18.36 -6.04
C SER A 612 11.93 -17.15 -6.42
N VAL A 613 12.44 -15.93 -6.23
CA VAL A 613 11.75 -14.68 -6.63
C VAL A 613 11.54 -14.64 -8.14
N ALA A 614 12.56 -15.01 -8.93
CA ALA A 614 12.46 -15.04 -10.39
C ALA A 614 11.45 -16.09 -10.89
N LEU A 615 11.46 -17.30 -10.33
CA LEU A 615 10.47 -18.33 -10.66
C LEU A 615 9.05 -17.89 -10.29
N ARG A 616 8.85 -17.21 -9.15
CA ARG A 616 7.56 -16.63 -8.79
C ARG A 616 7.12 -15.61 -9.84
N ALA A 617 8.02 -14.72 -10.27
CA ALA A 617 7.72 -13.73 -11.30
C ALA A 617 7.36 -14.37 -12.65
N VAL A 618 7.98 -15.51 -13.00
CA VAL A 618 7.59 -16.31 -14.18
C VAL A 618 6.17 -16.87 -14.02
N GLU A 619 5.82 -17.43 -12.85
CA GLU A 619 4.46 -17.88 -12.57
C GLU A 619 3.46 -16.72 -12.70
N ASP A 620 3.74 -15.57 -12.07
CA ASP A 620 2.87 -14.39 -12.07
C ASP A 620 2.72 -13.79 -13.48
N ALA A 621 3.81 -13.70 -14.26
CA ALA A 621 3.76 -13.27 -15.66
C ALA A 621 2.90 -14.21 -16.53
N THR A 622 2.99 -15.52 -16.28
CA THR A 622 2.18 -16.52 -16.99
C THR A 622 0.71 -16.43 -16.59
N LEU A 623 0.42 -16.23 -15.31
CA LEU A 623 -0.94 -16.17 -14.76
C LEU A 623 -1.69 -14.90 -15.13
N TYR A 624 -1.04 -13.74 -14.98
CA TYR A 624 -1.71 -12.43 -15.06
C TYR A 624 -1.51 -11.76 -16.42
N LEU A 625 -0.28 -11.74 -16.94
CA LEU A 625 0.03 -11.07 -18.21
C LEU A 625 -0.17 -11.97 -19.43
N ARG A 626 -0.12 -13.30 -19.25
CA ARG A 626 -0.15 -14.31 -20.33
C ARG A 626 0.90 -14.02 -21.43
N SER A 627 2.02 -13.40 -21.04
CA SER A 627 3.07 -12.97 -21.96
C SER A 627 4.21 -14.00 -21.99
N ARG A 628 4.24 -14.83 -23.03
CA ARG A 628 5.29 -15.84 -23.20
C ARG A 628 6.68 -15.23 -23.23
N ARG A 629 6.86 -14.19 -24.04
CA ARG A 629 8.16 -13.52 -24.21
C ARG A 629 8.71 -12.98 -22.89
N PHE A 630 7.86 -12.38 -22.08
CA PHE A 630 8.27 -11.82 -20.79
C PHE A 630 8.54 -12.91 -19.75
N ALA A 631 7.71 -13.97 -19.73
CA ALA A 631 7.99 -15.15 -18.90
C ALA A 631 9.33 -15.81 -19.26
N ASP A 632 9.70 -15.85 -20.55
CA ASP A 632 11.00 -16.37 -21.00
C ASP A 632 12.17 -15.46 -20.59
N GLU A 633 12.01 -14.14 -20.64
CA GLU A 633 13.00 -13.16 -20.14
C GLU A 633 13.26 -13.35 -18.63
N LEU A 634 12.20 -13.43 -17.83
CA LEU A 634 12.29 -13.69 -16.39
C LEU A 634 12.87 -15.08 -16.10
N GLY A 635 12.51 -16.08 -16.91
CA GLY A 635 12.99 -17.44 -16.81
C GLY A 635 14.49 -17.54 -17.07
N ALA A 636 15.01 -16.85 -18.09
CA ALA A 636 16.44 -16.77 -18.35
C ALA A 636 17.19 -16.15 -17.15
N ARG A 637 16.62 -15.09 -16.56
CA ARG A 637 17.18 -14.49 -15.34
C ARG A 637 17.14 -15.42 -14.13
N ALA A 638 16.13 -16.29 -14.02
CA ALA A 638 16.09 -17.33 -12.98
C ALA A 638 17.27 -18.32 -13.12
N VAL A 639 17.69 -18.65 -14.35
CA VAL A 639 18.87 -19.50 -14.60
C VAL A 639 20.15 -18.83 -14.08
N ASP A 640 20.34 -17.55 -14.40
CA ASP A 640 21.50 -16.77 -13.94
C ASP A 640 21.57 -16.69 -12.41
N LEU A 641 20.42 -16.43 -11.77
CA LEU A 641 20.33 -16.32 -10.31
C LEU A 641 20.59 -17.67 -9.62
N LEU A 642 20.09 -18.77 -10.18
CA LEU A 642 20.37 -20.11 -9.67
C LEU A 642 21.85 -20.47 -9.80
N ALA A 643 22.48 -20.15 -10.93
CA ALA A 643 23.90 -20.43 -11.15
C ALA A 643 24.82 -19.60 -10.24
N ALA A 644 24.38 -18.39 -9.84
CA ALA A 644 25.09 -17.51 -8.94
C ALA A 644 24.78 -17.75 -7.45
N GLU A 645 23.81 -18.60 -7.14
CA GLU A 645 23.38 -18.92 -5.78
C GLU A 645 24.55 -19.53 -4.99
N ARG A 646 24.71 -19.14 -3.72
CA ARG A 646 25.76 -19.66 -2.85
C ARG A 646 25.23 -20.37 -1.62
N THR A 647 23.99 -20.08 -1.24
CA THR A 647 23.27 -20.72 -0.15
C THR A 647 22.18 -21.62 -0.73
N VAL A 648 21.49 -22.37 0.12
CA VAL A 648 20.42 -23.28 -0.30
C VAL A 648 19.10 -22.98 0.43
N ASP A 649 18.99 -21.77 0.97
CA ASP A 649 17.86 -21.34 1.81
C ASP A 649 16.54 -21.41 1.05
N ASP A 650 16.56 -21.01 -0.22
CA ASP A 650 15.40 -20.95 -1.10
C ASP A 650 15.13 -22.27 -1.84
N ALA A 651 15.95 -23.31 -1.67
CA ALA A 651 15.83 -24.59 -2.38
C ALA A 651 14.42 -25.23 -2.29
N PRO A 652 13.70 -25.22 -1.15
CA PRO A 652 12.32 -25.72 -1.08
C PRO A 652 11.36 -24.96 -2.00
N GLU A 653 11.47 -23.63 -2.04
CA GLU A 653 10.58 -22.78 -2.83
C GLU A 653 10.91 -22.84 -4.33
N VAL A 654 12.20 -22.98 -4.66
CA VAL A 654 12.70 -23.25 -6.02
C VAL A 654 12.17 -24.58 -6.53
N LEU A 655 12.33 -25.66 -5.76
CA LEU A 655 11.83 -26.99 -6.13
C LEU A 655 10.32 -26.96 -6.41
N ARG A 656 9.55 -26.38 -5.49
CA ARG A 656 8.09 -26.32 -5.57
C ARG A 656 7.63 -25.59 -6.83
N ARG A 657 8.22 -24.45 -7.16
CA ARG A 657 7.87 -23.65 -8.36
C ARG A 657 8.36 -24.29 -9.64
N ALA A 658 9.60 -24.77 -9.68
CA ALA A 658 10.15 -25.44 -10.85
C ALA A 658 9.30 -26.67 -11.24
N ARG A 659 8.88 -27.49 -10.28
CA ARG A 659 7.97 -28.62 -10.53
C ARG A 659 6.61 -28.17 -11.07
N ARG A 660 6.02 -27.12 -10.50
CA ARG A 660 4.71 -26.58 -10.96
C ARG A 660 4.80 -26.02 -12.37
N LEU A 661 5.81 -25.22 -12.67
CA LEU A 661 6.06 -24.67 -14.00
C LEU A 661 6.35 -25.76 -15.02
N LEU A 662 7.17 -26.76 -14.67
CA LEU A 662 7.45 -27.89 -15.56
C LEU A 662 6.19 -28.72 -15.84
N ALA A 663 5.38 -29.02 -14.82
CA ALA A 663 4.11 -29.71 -15.00
C ALA A 663 3.15 -28.91 -15.89
N HIS A 664 3.08 -27.59 -15.69
CA HIS A 664 2.28 -26.70 -16.51
C HIS A 664 2.72 -26.74 -17.98
N TYR A 665 3.99 -26.43 -18.28
CA TYR A 665 4.49 -26.37 -19.65
C TYR A 665 4.44 -27.72 -20.38
N ARG A 666 4.64 -28.84 -19.69
CA ARG A 666 4.44 -30.18 -20.29
C ARG A 666 2.99 -30.46 -20.67
N ALA A 667 2.04 -29.89 -19.94
CA ALA A 667 0.62 -30.08 -20.19
C ALA A 667 0.09 -29.11 -21.27
N THR A 668 0.68 -27.92 -21.39
CA THR A 668 0.15 -26.84 -22.24
C THR A 668 0.92 -26.62 -23.53
N GLU A 669 2.21 -26.97 -23.61
CA GLU A 669 3.06 -26.70 -24.76
C GLU A 669 3.66 -28.00 -25.35
N PRO A 670 3.83 -28.07 -26.68
CA PRO A 670 4.41 -29.23 -27.34
C PRO A 670 5.92 -29.38 -27.09
N VAL A 671 6.61 -28.28 -26.78
CA VAL A 671 8.05 -28.22 -26.53
C VAL A 671 8.29 -27.36 -25.30
N LEU A 672 9.26 -27.73 -24.48
CA LEU A 672 9.59 -26.98 -23.27
C LEU A 672 10.24 -25.63 -23.60
N PRO A 673 10.04 -24.61 -22.75
CA PRO A 673 10.81 -23.36 -22.83
C PRO A 673 12.30 -23.62 -22.72
N ALA A 674 13.10 -22.98 -23.58
CA ALA A 674 14.56 -23.11 -23.58
C ALA A 674 15.20 -22.70 -22.24
N TRP A 675 14.64 -21.68 -21.57
CA TRP A 675 15.10 -21.28 -20.24
C TRP A 675 14.84 -22.36 -19.19
N LEU A 676 13.75 -23.12 -19.31
CA LEU A 676 13.39 -24.16 -18.33
C LEU A 676 14.27 -25.41 -18.50
N GLU A 677 14.58 -25.78 -19.75
CA GLU A 677 15.60 -26.79 -20.05
C GLU A 677 16.96 -26.36 -19.48
N SER A 678 17.34 -25.10 -19.68
CA SER A 678 18.58 -24.52 -19.15
C SER A 678 18.57 -24.47 -17.62
N PHE A 679 17.43 -24.16 -17.00
CA PHE A 679 17.24 -24.13 -15.55
C PHE A 679 17.42 -25.51 -14.94
N VAL A 680 16.82 -26.55 -15.53
CA VAL A 680 16.98 -27.94 -15.08
C VAL A 680 18.43 -28.39 -15.21
N LYS A 681 19.07 -28.10 -16.33
CA LYS A 681 20.47 -28.45 -16.58
C LYS A 681 21.42 -27.74 -15.60
N ALA A 682 21.26 -26.43 -15.43
CA ALA A 682 22.06 -25.63 -14.52
C ALA A 682 21.83 -26.05 -13.07
N GLY A 683 20.58 -26.19 -12.65
CA GLY A 683 20.21 -26.61 -11.29
C GLY A 683 20.70 -28.00 -10.92
N TYR A 684 20.66 -28.94 -11.87
CA TYR A 684 21.18 -30.30 -11.64
C TYR A 684 22.68 -30.28 -11.35
N ALA A 685 23.47 -29.57 -12.17
CA ALA A 685 24.91 -29.44 -11.96
C ALA A 685 25.25 -28.63 -10.69
N HIS A 686 24.51 -27.54 -10.46
CA HIS A 686 24.70 -26.63 -9.34
C HIS A 686 24.42 -27.32 -8.00
N TYR A 687 23.24 -27.95 -7.85
CA TYR A 687 22.92 -28.67 -6.62
C TYR A 687 23.77 -29.92 -6.41
N CYS A 688 24.22 -30.63 -7.45
CA CYS A 688 25.23 -31.69 -7.26
C CYS A 688 26.52 -31.14 -6.65
N THR A 689 26.91 -29.91 -6.98
CA THR A 689 28.12 -29.26 -6.46
C THR A 689 27.95 -28.79 -5.01
N LEU A 690 26.77 -28.25 -4.66
CA LEU A 690 26.50 -27.76 -3.30
C LEU A 690 26.13 -28.87 -2.31
N LEU A 691 25.59 -30.00 -2.79
CA LEU A 691 25.03 -31.06 -1.94
C LEU A 691 26.00 -31.57 -0.85
N PRO A 692 27.29 -31.88 -1.12
CA PRO A 692 28.21 -32.34 -0.09
C PRO A 692 28.39 -31.33 1.05
N ASN A 693 28.50 -30.04 0.73
CA ASN A 693 28.66 -28.97 1.73
C ASN A 693 27.37 -28.77 2.52
N ALA A 694 26.22 -28.76 1.85
CA ALA A 694 24.90 -28.62 2.47
C ALA A 694 24.62 -29.75 3.49
N PHE A 695 25.16 -30.95 3.28
CA PHE A 695 25.08 -32.06 4.25
C PHE A 695 25.91 -31.83 5.51
N VAL A 696 27.01 -31.08 5.44
CA VAL A 696 27.98 -30.87 6.53
C VAL A 696 27.69 -29.59 7.32
N GLU A 697 27.27 -28.52 6.64
CA GLU A 697 27.01 -27.21 7.25
C GLU A 697 25.92 -27.28 8.31
N GLU A 698 26.16 -26.73 9.50
CA GLU A 698 25.20 -26.76 10.60
C GLU A 698 24.02 -25.79 10.38
N GLU A 699 24.27 -24.66 9.72
CA GLU A 699 23.27 -23.62 9.43
C GLU A 699 22.24 -24.07 8.38
N THR A 700 22.63 -24.95 7.45
CA THR A 700 21.73 -25.49 6.43
C THR A 700 20.75 -26.50 7.06
N GLY A 701 19.45 -26.20 7.05
CA GLY A 701 18.43 -27.08 7.63
C GLY A 701 18.18 -28.37 6.83
N THR A 702 17.61 -29.38 7.50
CA THR A 702 17.27 -30.69 6.89
C THR A 702 16.29 -30.56 5.72
N ARG A 703 15.33 -29.62 5.81
CA ARG A 703 14.34 -29.37 4.76
C ARG A 703 14.98 -28.87 3.46
N GLN A 704 15.98 -27.99 3.55
CA GLN A 704 16.72 -27.49 2.39
C GLN A 704 17.44 -28.63 1.66
N VAL A 705 18.16 -29.49 2.41
CA VAL A 705 18.86 -30.65 1.83
C VAL A 705 17.87 -31.63 1.18
N ALA A 706 16.73 -31.88 1.83
CA ALA A 706 15.68 -32.72 1.27
C ALA A 706 15.11 -32.15 -0.04
N ALA A 707 14.92 -30.83 -0.12
CA ALA A 707 14.49 -30.15 -1.34
C ALA A 707 15.54 -30.21 -2.46
N MET A 708 16.84 -30.08 -2.16
CA MET A 708 17.90 -30.26 -3.16
C MET A 708 17.86 -31.68 -3.75
N LEU A 709 17.81 -32.71 -2.90
CA LEU A 709 17.65 -34.10 -3.33
C LEU A 709 16.35 -34.28 -4.12
N GLY A 710 15.28 -33.60 -3.70
CA GLY A 710 13.98 -33.63 -4.37
C GLY A 710 14.07 -33.06 -5.77
N PHE A 711 14.80 -31.96 -5.96
CA PHE A 711 15.10 -31.40 -7.27
C PHE A 711 15.89 -32.40 -8.11
N LEU A 712 17.01 -32.88 -7.61
CA LEU A 712 17.93 -33.77 -8.32
C LEU A 712 17.23 -35.04 -8.79
N PHE A 713 16.48 -35.73 -7.91
CA PHE A 713 15.78 -36.98 -8.29
C PHE A 713 14.57 -36.73 -9.18
N SER A 714 13.77 -35.68 -8.93
CA SER A 714 12.58 -35.42 -9.78
C SER A 714 12.91 -34.90 -11.17
N MET A 715 14.06 -34.23 -11.32
CA MET A 715 14.51 -33.68 -12.59
C MET A 715 15.52 -34.56 -13.32
N GLU A 716 16.00 -35.65 -12.70
CA GLU A 716 17.07 -36.53 -13.23
C GLU A 716 16.81 -36.95 -14.68
N SER A 717 15.65 -37.55 -14.97
CA SER A 717 15.33 -38.03 -16.32
C SER A 717 15.40 -36.92 -17.38
N LEU A 718 14.93 -35.71 -17.05
CA LEU A 718 15.01 -34.57 -17.95
C LEU A 718 16.45 -34.06 -18.07
N ALA A 719 17.16 -33.92 -16.96
CA ALA A 719 18.56 -33.49 -16.95
C ALA A 719 19.47 -34.40 -17.79
N LEU A 720 19.31 -35.73 -17.68
CA LEU A 720 20.05 -36.71 -18.48
C LEU A 720 19.74 -36.55 -19.98
N SER A 721 18.48 -36.31 -20.35
CA SER A 721 18.12 -36.06 -21.75
C SER A 721 18.74 -34.77 -22.32
N LEU A 722 19.09 -33.81 -21.46
CA LEU A 722 19.74 -32.54 -21.79
C LEU A 722 21.29 -32.60 -21.71
N GLY A 723 21.83 -33.81 -21.49
CA GLY A 723 23.26 -34.10 -21.48
C GLY A 723 23.96 -33.98 -20.12
N CYS A 724 23.20 -33.98 -19.00
CA CYS A 724 23.82 -34.16 -17.67
C CYS A 724 24.26 -35.61 -17.46
N ASP A 725 25.21 -35.82 -16.55
CA ASP A 725 25.74 -37.13 -16.20
C ASP A 725 25.25 -37.55 -14.81
N ARG A 726 24.64 -38.74 -14.72
CA ARG A 726 24.21 -39.36 -13.45
C ARG A 726 25.38 -39.52 -12.47
N THR A 727 26.59 -39.72 -12.98
CA THR A 727 27.82 -39.86 -12.19
C THR A 727 28.05 -38.65 -11.28
N GLN A 728 27.61 -37.44 -11.68
CA GLN A 728 27.74 -36.23 -10.85
C GLN A 728 26.95 -36.33 -9.54
N LEU A 729 25.69 -36.77 -9.62
CA LEU A 729 24.82 -36.98 -8.46
C LEU A 729 25.36 -38.11 -7.58
N GLU A 730 25.80 -39.18 -8.21
CA GLU A 730 26.39 -40.33 -7.55
C GLU A 730 27.67 -39.99 -6.76
N LEU A 731 28.53 -39.13 -7.31
CA LEU A 731 29.71 -38.62 -6.62
C LEU A 731 29.34 -37.63 -5.51
N ALA A 732 28.40 -36.73 -5.75
CA ALA A 732 27.93 -35.77 -4.75
C ALA A 732 27.36 -36.47 -3.50
N VAL A 733 26.53 -37.50 -3.69
CA VAL A 733 26.00 -38.31 -2.58
C VAL A 733 27.10 -39.14 -1.91
N ALA A 734 28.11 -39.62 -2.65
CA ALA A 734 29.24 -40.35 -2.06
C ALA A 734 30.12 -39.46 -1.17
N GLN A 735 30.30 -38.19 -1.55
CA GLN A 735 31.11 -37.19 -0.84
C GLN A 735 30.38 -36.53 0.34
N SER A 736 29.08 -36.80 0.49
CA SER A 736 28.27 -36.23 1.56
C SER A 736 28.51 -36.98 2.88
N HIS A 737 28.98 -36.27 3.90
CA HIS A 737 29.32 -36.85 5.21
C HIS A 737 28.67 -36.05 6.36
N PRO A 738 27.34 -36.19 6.56
CA PRO A 738 26.62 -35.41 7.56
C PRO A 738 27.05 -35.76 9.00
N THR A 739 27.05 -34.75 9.85
CA THR A 739 27.33 -34.87 11.30
C THR A 739 26.05 -34.95 12.13
N THR A 740 24.91 -34.51 11.59
CA THR A 740 23.63 -34.48 12.32
C THR A 740 22.75 -35.71 11.99
N PRO A 741 22.07 -36.28 13.00
CA PRO A 741 21.18 -37.44 12.83
C PRO A 741 20.16 -37.33 11.68
N ALA A 742 19.49 -36.19 11.58
CA ALA A 742 18.45 -35.96 10.56
C ALA A 742 19.01 -35.97 9.14
N LYS A 743 20.20 -35.36 8.93
CA LYS A 743 20.88 -35.37 7.63
C LYS A 743 21.47 -36.74 7.30
N THR A 744 21.92 -37.51 8.30
CA THR A 744 22.33 -38.90 8.10
C THR A 744 21.18 -39.77 7.58
N ALA A 745 19.97 -39.61 8.11
CA ALA A 745 18.79 -40.30 7.59
C ALA A 745 18.47 -39.91 6.14
N LEU A 746 18.57 -38.61 5.79
CA LEU A 746 18.43 -38.15 4.40
C LEU A 746 19.47 -38.77 3.47
N LEU A 747 20.74 -38.86 3.90
CA LEU A 747 21.80 -39.49 3.12
C LEU A 747 21.50 -40.97 2.87
N TRP A 748 21.03 -41.70 3.88
CA TRP A 748 20.64 -43.11 3.71
C TRP A 748 19.46 -43.27 2.75
N ALA A 749 18.47 -42.37 2.81
CA ALA A 749 17.38 -42.35 1.84
C ALA A 749 17.87 -42.07 0.42
N ALA A 750 18.80 -41.13 0.24
CA ALA A 750 19.42 -40.86 -1.06
C ALA A 750 20.23 -42.06 -1.59
N GLN A 751 21.01 -42.73 -0.73
CA GLN A 751 21.73 -43.96 -1.08
C GLN A 751 20.78 -45.09 -1.48
N HIS A 752 19.63 -45.19 -0.80
CA HIS A 752 18.59 -46.15 -1.15
C HIS A 752 18.00 -45.87 -2.54
N GLN A 753 17.65 -44.61 -2.81
CA GLN A 753 17.13 -44.19 -4.12
C GLN A 753 18.12 -44.43 -5.26
N LEU A 754 19.43 -44.31 -4.98
CA LEU A 754 20.49 -44.61 -5.95
C LEU A 754 20.85 -46.11 -6.05
N GLY A 755 20.21 -46.98 -5.25
CA GLY A 755 20.48 -48.42 -5.26
C GLY A 755 21.77 -48.85 -4.57
N ARG A 756 22.42 -47.96 -3.82
CA ARG A 756 23.65 -48.24 -3.05
C ARG A 756 23.38 -48.78 -1.65
N LEU A 757 22.16 -48.62 -1.17
CA LEU A 757 21.70 -49.14 0.12
C LEU A 757 20.39 -49.90 -0.07
N THR A 758 20.40 -51.19 0.24
CA THR A 758 19.18 -52.00 0.17
C THR A 758 18.24 -51.67 1.33
N ARG A 759 16.95 -51.96 1.15
CA ARG A 759 15.96 -51.78 2.23
C ARG A 759 16.28 -52.63 3.47
N ALA A 760 16.88 -53.82 3.27
CA ALA A 760 17.29 -54.69 4.37
C ALA A 760 18.43 -54.07 5.19
N GLU A 761 19.44 -53.50 4.53
CA GLU A 761 20.53 -52.79 5.22
C GLU A 761 20.04 -51.52 5.92
N LEU A 762 19.08 -50.80 5.34
CA LEU A 762 18.47 -49.64 5.97
C LEU A 762 17.73 -50.02 7.27
N ARG A 763 16.99 -51.14 7.27
CA ARG A 763 16.36 -51.70 8.49
C ARG A 763 17.38 -52.07 9.54
N GLU A 764 18.45 -52.75 9.14
CA GLU A 764 19.52 -53.18 10.04
C GLU A 764 20.18 -51.96 10.72
N ARG A 765 20.46 -50.89 9.96
CA ARG A 765 20.96 -49.63 10.52
C ARG A 765 19.99 -49.03 11.55
N CYS A 766 18.69 -48.98 11.26
CA CYS A 766 17.69 -48.49 12.20
C CYS A 766 17.56 -49.38 13.45
N ALA A 767 17.64 -50.70 13.31
CA ALA A 767 17.62 -51.63 14.43
C ALA A 767 18.86 -51.46 15.33
N GLN A 768 20.04 -51.24 14.75
CA GLN A 768 21.27 -50.94 15.50
C GLN A 768 21.17 -49.62 16.28
N LEU A 769 20.54 -48.59 15.71
CA LEU A 769 20.29 -47.33 16.42
C LEU A 769 19.38 -47.54 17.64
N LEU A 770 18.30 -48.31 17.50
CA LEU A 770 17.37 -48.63 18.59
C LEU A 770 18.01 -49.51 19.68
N ALA A 771 18.96 -50.36 19.31
CA ALA A 771 19.68 -51.23 20.23
C ALA A 771 20.79 -50.52 21.02
N ASN A 772 21.17 -49.28 20.66
CA ASN A 772 22.26 -48.54 21.28
C ASN A 772 21.74 -47.46 22.26
N PRO A 773 21.90 -47.64 23.59
CA PRO A 773 21.41 -46.69 24.59
C PRO A 773 21.99 -45.27 24.47
N LEU A 774 23.21 -45.12 23.91
CA LEU A 774 23.88 -43.81 23.78
C LEU A 774 23.31 -42.98 22.62
N VAL A 775 22.74 -43.63 21.60
CA VAL A 775 22.22 -42.96 20.39
C VAL A 775 20.69 -42.79 20.45
N LEU A 776 20.04 -43.57 21.33
CA LEU A 776 18.60 -43.56 21.56
C LEU A 776 17.99 -42.15 21.66
N PRO A 777 18.54 -41.20 22.47
CA PRO A 777 17.95 -39.86 22.59
C PRO A 777 17.91 -39.06 21.28
N ALA A 778 18.76 -39.39 20.31
CA ALA A 778 18.82 -38.75 19.00
C ALA A 778 17.92 -39.43 17.94
N TYR A 779 17.33 -40.60 18.24
CA TYR A 779 16.48 -41.35 17.31
C TYR A 779 15.31 -40.55 16.72
N PRO A 780 14.58 -39.69 17.48
CA PRO A 780 13.54 -38.84 16.92
C PRO A 780 14.02 -37.91 15.79
N GLN A 781 15.29 -37.49 15.81
CA GLN A 781 15.87 -36.67 14.75
C GLN A 781 16.13 -37.48 13.47
N TYR A 782 16.54 -38.75 13.59
CA TYR A 782 16.62 -39.67 12.43
C TYR A 782 15.24 -39.88 11.80
N LEU A 783 14.19 -40.07 12.63
CA LEU A 783 12.82 -40.18 12.15
C LEU A 783 12.38 -38.91 11.42
N SER A 784 12.69 -37.72 11.95
CA SER A 784 12.41 -36.45 11.25
C SER A 784 13.09 -36.41 9.88
N GLY A 785 14.37 -36.78 9.80
CA GLY A 785 15.10 -36.86 8.54
C GLY A 785 14.46 -37.81 7.53
N PHE A 786 13.97 -38.97 7.96
CA PHE A 786 13.23 -39.88 7.07
C PHE A 786 11.87 -39.35 6.62
N VAL A 787 11.18 -38.59 7.47
CA VAL A 787 9.93 -37.92 7.09
C VAL A 787 10.20 -36.84 6.03
N GLN A 788 11.27 -36.06 6.18
CA GLN A 788 11.72 -35.12 5.14
C GLN A 788 12.14 -35.83 3.86
N ALA A 789 12.69 -37.05 3.96
CA ALA A 789 13.08 -37.85 2.81
C ALA A 789 11.90 -38.31 1.94
N LEU A 790 10.65 -38.18 2.40
CA LEU A 790 9.47 -38.59 1.63
C LEU A 790 9.21 -37.69 0.41
N GLU A 791 9.66 -36.44 0.42
CA GLU A 791 9.60 -35.56 -0.76
C GLU A 791 10.54 -36.04 -1.89
N PRO A 792 11.84 -36.29 -1.63
CA PRO A 792 12.74 -36.86 -2.64
C PRO A 792 12.52 -38.34 -2.91
N VAL A 793 12.09 -39.13 -1.92
CA VAL A 793 11.99 -40.60 -1.98
C VAL A 793 10.64 -41.10 -1.44
N PRO A 794 9.52 -40.88 -2.17
CA PRO A 794 8.19 -41.26 -1.70
C PRO A 794 8.01 -42.76 -1.43
N ALA A 795 8.82 -43.61 -2.09
CA ALA A 795 8.79 -45.07 -1.93
C ALA A 795 9.15 -45.53 -0.50
N LEU A 796 9.78 -44.67 0.31
CA LEU A 796 10.08 -44.97 1.71
C LEU A 796 8.90 -44.81 2.66
N ALA A 797 7.72 -44.35 2.21
CA ALA A 797 6.56 -44.15 3.09
C ALA A 797 6.24 -45.36 3.97
N GLY A 798 6.17 -46.56 3.38
CA GLY A 798 5.93 -47.80 4.12
C GLY A 798 7.08 -48.16 5.08
N PHE A 799 8.33 -47.82 4.73
CA PHE A 799 9.48 -47.99 5.62
C PHE A 799 9.44 -47.02 6.81
N VAL A 800 9.03 -45.78 6.61
CA VAL A 800 8.91 -44.80 7.71
C VAL A 800 7.82 -45.21 8.70
N VAL A 801 6.66 -45.70 8.20
CA VAL A 801 5.61 -46.28 9.06
C VAL A 801 6.14 -47.47 9.84
N GLU A 802 6.90 -48.36 9.19
CA GLU A 802 7.58 -49.50 9.80
C GLU A 802 8.57 -49.04 10.91
N ALA A 803 9.46 -48.09 10.64
CA ALA A 803 10.46 -47.60 11.59
C ALA A 803 9.83 -46.94 12.82
N ILE A 804 8.78 -46.14 12.64
CA ILE A 804 8.01 -45.56 13.75
C ILE A 804 7.35 -46.68 14.57
N SER A 805 6.72 -47.66 13.90
CA SER A 805 6.04 -48.76 14.57
C SER A 805 7.00 -49.64 15.37
N GLU A 806 8.18 -49.94 14.84
CA GLU A 806 9.20 -50.71 15.55
C GLU A 806 9.77 -49.98 16.77
N ALA A 807 9.98 -48.66 16.68
CA ALA A 807 10.44 -47.86 17.81
C ALA A 807 9.42 -47.90 18.96
N PHE A 808 8.13 -47.72 18.65
CA PHE A 808 7.06 -47.80 19.65
C PHE A 808 6.89 -49.21 20.23
N ALA A 809 7.16 -50.26 19.46
CA ALA A 809 7.03 -51.64 19.92
C ALA A 809 8.19 -52.11 20.82
N LYS A 810 9.42 -51.62 20.59
CA LYS A 810 10.64 -52.12 21.25
C LYS A 810 11.09 -51.28 22.45
N LEU A 811 10.71 -50.01 22.53
CA LEU A 811 11.20 -49.09 23.56
C LEU A 811 10.33 -49.11 24.81
N PRO A 812 10.92 -49.12 26.02
CA PRO A 812 10.16 -49.12 27.26
C PRO A 812 9.59 -47.72 27.56
N ASP A 813 8.46 -47.67 28.27
CA ASP A 813 7.74 -46.43 28.61
C ASP A 813 8.61 -45.30 29.21
N PRO A 814 9.61 -45.56 30.09
CA PRO A 814 10.47 -44.51 30.64
C PRO A 814 11.33 -43.79 29.58
N VAL A 815 11.54 -44.41 28.41
CA VAL A 815 12.26 -43.84 27.27
C VAL A 815 11.28 -43.24 26.25
N LEU A 816 10.17 -43.93 25.99
CA LEU A 816 9.19 -43.52 24.97
C LEU A 816 8.38 -42.29 25.39
N LEU A 817 7.90 -42.23 26.64
CA LEU A 817 7.03 -41.15 27.11
C LEU A 817 7.70 -39.76 27.05
N PRO A 818 8.98 -39.59 27.44
CA PRO A 818 9.70 -38.32 27.25
C PRO A 818 9.91 -37.91 25.79
N TRP A 819 9.88 -38.85 24.83
CA TRP A 819 10.07 -38.56 23.41
C TRP A 819 8.82 -38.06 22.70
N LEU A 820 7.64 -38.48 23.14
CA LEU A 820 6.38 -38.16 22.48
C LEU A 820 6.18 -36.65 22.25
N PRO A 821 6.44 -35.75 23.22
CA PRO A 821 6.31 -34.31 22.98
C PRO A 821 7.22 -33.82 21.86
N THR A 822 8.49 -34.24 21.85
CA THR A 822 9.47 -33.86 20.82
C THR A 822 9.08 -34.44 19.46
N LEU A 823 8.71 -35.72 19.38
CA LEU A 823 8.28 -36.35 18.14
C LEU A 823 7.02 -35.66 17.56
N ILE A 824 6.02 -35.38 18.40
CA ILE A 824 4.79 -34.68 17.97
C ILE A 824 5.09 -33.25 17.51
N THR A 825 5.91 -32.50 18.26
CA THR A 825 6.27 -31.13 17.88
C THR A 825 7.12 -31.09 16.61
N THR A 826 8.07 -31.99 16.45
CA THR A 826 8.90 -32.11 15.23
C THR A 826 8.05 -32.52 14.02
N LEU A 827 7.20 -33.54 14.14
CA LEU A 827 6.31 -33.96 13.04
C LEU A 827 5.29 -32.86 12.67
N ARG A 828 4.78 -32.10 13.64
CA ARG A 828 3.86 -30.99 13.41
C ARG A 828 4.52 -29.76 12.78
N LYS A 829 5.75 -29.42 13.20
CA LYS A 829 6.51 -28.27 12.67
C LYS A 829 7.14 -28.56 11.31
N GLU A 830 7.69 -29.75 11.14
CA GLU A 830 8.57 -30.08 10.01
C GLU A 830 7.90 -31.03 9.01
N GLY A 831 6.94 -31.86 9.44
CA GLY A 831 6.32 -32.91 8.62
C GLY A 831 4.87 -32.65 8.20
N GLY A 832 4.30 -31.47 8.45
CA GLY A 832 2.87 -31.18 8.25
C GLY A 832 2.32 -31.59 6.87
N ASP A 833 3.09 -31.37 5.81
CA ASP A 833 2.74 -31.73 4.43
C ASP A 833 2.76 -33.25 4.16
N HIS A 834 3.54 -34.01 4.95
CA HIS A 834 3.81 -35.44 4.77
C HIS A 834 3.00 -36.34 5.73
N VAL A 835 2.43 -35.79 6.81
CA VAL A 835 1.59 -36.54 7.75
C VAL A 835 0.40 -37.19 7.03
N GLY A 836 -0.23 -36.50 6.07
CA GLY A 836 -1.32 -37.07 5.29
C GLY A 836 -0.93 -38.31 4.47
N LEU A 837 0.29 -38.33 3.94
CA LEU A 837 0.85 -39.49 3.23
C LEU A 837 1.08 -40.66 4.20
N LEU A 838 1.70 -40.39 5.35
CA LEU A 838 1.96 -41.40 6.37
C LEU A 838 0.68 -41.98 6.96
N VAL A 839 -0.34 -41.17 7.21
CA VAL A 839 -1.65 -41.63 7.70
C VAL A 839 -2.33 -42.51 6.65
N ARG A 840 -2.28 -42.11 5.37
CA ARG A 840 -2.82 -42.92 4.28
C ARG A 840 -2.10 -44.26 4.16
N GLU A 841 -0.78 -44.26 4.30
CA GLU A 841 0.02 -45.47 4.22
C GLU A 841 -0.17 -46.38 5.45
N ALA A 842 -0.23 -45.81 6.65
CA ALA A 842 -0.60 -46.53 7.86
C ALA A 842 -2.00 -47.16 7.74
N GLY A 843 -2.99 -46.43 7.21
CA GLY A 843 -4.33 -46.95 6.96
C GLY A 843 -4.39 -48.11 5.94
N ARG A 844 -3.39 -48.24 5.07
CA ARG A 844 -3.24 -49.40 4.17
C ARG A 844 -2.59 -50.61 4.86
N ILE A 845 -1.75 -50.35 5.86
CA ILE A 845 -0.92 -51.35 6.53
C ILE A 845 -1.66 -51.99 7.72
N PHE A 846 -2.28 -51.18 8.57
CA PHE A 846 -2.95 -51.63 9.79
C PHE A 846 -4.38 -52.14 9.49
N PRO A 847 -4.86 -53.16 10.23
CA PRO A 847 -6.22 -53.65 10.07
C PRO A 847 -7.26 -52.61 10.54
N ALA A 848 -8.43 -52.58 9.89
CA ALA A 848 -9.47 -51.58 10.14
C ALA A 848 -10.26 -51.77 11.46
N GLY A 849 -10.10 -52.91 12.15
CA GLY A 849 -10.85 -53.23 13.37
C GLY A 849 -9.99 -53.88 14.45
N LEU A 850 -10.30 -53.59 15.72
CA LEU A 850 -9.54 -54.05 16.89
C LEU A 850 -9.45 -55.58 16.99
N THR A 851 -10.52 -56.29 16.63
CA THR A 851 -10.56 -57.77 16.64
C THR A 851 -9.62 -58.40 15.62
N ALA A 852 -9.34 -57.70 14.52
CA ALA A 852 -8.37 -58.15 13.52
C ALA A 852 -6.92 -57.83 13.91
N LEU A 853 -6.71 -56.91 14.87
CA LEU A 853 -5.38 -56.56 15.37
C LEU A 853 -4.76 -57.70 16.20
N ASP A 854 -5.57 -58.43 16.98
CA ASP A 854 -5.11 -59.53 17.84
C ASP A 854 -4.45 -60.69 17.05
N ALA A 855 -4.83 -60.86 15.78
CA ALA A 855 -4.29 -61.88 14.87
C ALA A 855 -3.41 -61.29 13.76
N TRP A 856 -3.16 -59.97 13.77
CA TRP A 856 -2.41 -59.30 12.71
C TRP A 856 -0.91 -59.36 12.96
N THR A 857 -0.18 -59.88 11.98
CA THR A 857 1.29 -59.81 11.93
C THR A 857 1.71 -58.67 11.01
N PRO A 858 2.60 -57.76 11.48
CA PRO A 858 3.11 -56.70 10.63
C PRO A 858 3.79 -57.27 9.38
N PRO A 859 3.60 -56.68 8.19
CA PRO A 859 4.17 -57.21 6.95
C PRO A 859 5.71 -57.20 6.93
N TRP A 860 6.34 -56.40 7.78
CA TRP A 860 7.80 -56.38 7.99
C TRP A 860 8.31 -57.39 9.04
N SER A 861 7.42 -58.01 9.80
CA SER A 861 7.76 -59.05 10.80
C SER A 861 7.83 -60.45 10.20
N ALA A 862 7.26 -60.64 9.00
CA ALA A 862 7.54 -61.82 8.21
C ALA A 862 9.03 -61.79 7.87
N GLN A 863 9.82 -62.55 8.65
CA GLN A 863 11.18 -62.90 8.29
C GLN A 863 11.11 -63.26 6.82
N ALA A 864 11.87 -62.56 5.97
CA ALA A 864 11.98 -62.93 4.59
C ALA A 864 12.28 -64.43 4.62
N ALA A 865 11.31 -65.25 4.23
CA ALA A 865 11.64 -66.58 3.81
C ALA A 865 12.79 -66.32 2.84
N GLU A 866 13.97 -66.88 3.12
CA GLU A 866 14.99 -66.96 2.09
C GLU A 866 14.22 -67.28 0.83
N PRO A 867 14.44 -66.56 -0.29
CA PRO A 867 13.92 -67.06 -1.53
C PRO A 867 14.49 -68.47 -1.58
N VAL A 868 13.66 -69.49 -1.33
CA VAL A 868 13.91 -70.83 -1.80
C VAL A 868 14.12 -70.52 -3.25
N ALA A 869 15.39 -70.53 -3.67
CA ALA A 869 15.76 -70.22 -5.03
C ALA A 869 14.78 -71.05 -5.83
N GLY A 870 13.80 -70.38 -6.44
CA GLY A 870 12.81 -71.08 -7.22
C GLY A 870 13.68 -71.78 -8.23
N ALA A 871 13.77 -73.12 -8.12
CA ALA A 871 14.63 -73.89 -8.99
C ALA A 871 14.35 -73.35 -10.39
N PRO A 872 15.38 -72.85 -11.09
CA PRO A 872 15.19 -72.06 -12.30
C PRO A 872 14.19 -72.83 -13.16
N ARG A 873 13.01 -72.23 -13.35
CA ARG A 873 11.91 -72.93 -14.00
C ARG A 873 12.43 -73.25 -15.39
N ALA A 874 12.67 -74.53 -15.67
CA ALA A 874 13.31 -74.94 -16.90
C ALA A 874 12.54 -74.31 -18.06
N ALA A 875 13.23 -73.51 -18.89
CA ALA A 875 12.60 -72.86 -20.01
C ALA A 875 12.00 -73.97 -20.90
N ALA A 876 10.69 -74.07 -20.99
CA ALA A 876 10.05 -75.03 -21.88
C ALA A 876 10.04 -74.42 -23.29
N GLY A 877 10.70 -75.10 -24.23
CA GLY A 877 10.81 -74.64 -25.61
C GLY A 877 11.58 -75.62 -26.50
N PRO A 878 11.49 -75.45 -27.83
CA PRO A 878 12.13 -76.36 -28.79
C PRO A 878 13.65 -76.45 -28.65
N VAL A 879 14.30 -75.37 -28.19
CA VAL A 879 15.74 -75.34 -27.90
C VAL A 879 16.08 -76.25 -26.71
N THR A 880 15.28 -76.21 -25.65
CA THR A 880 15.48 -77.03 -24.46
C THR A 880 15.30 -78.51 -24.76
N ALA A 881 14.32 -78.86 -25.61
CA ALA A 881 14.10 -80.23 -26.09
C ALA A 881 15.27 -80.73 -26.97
N LEU A 882 15.83 -79.87 -27.82
CA LEU A 882 17.01 -80.21 -28.65
C LEU A 882 18.24 -80.49 -27.78
N LEU A 883 18.50 -79.66 -26.78
CA LEU A 883 19.66 -79.77 -25.89
C LEU A 883 19.57 -80.99 -24.96
N THR A 884 18.36 -81.34 -24.48
CA THR A 884 18.17 -82.58 -23.70
C THR A 884 18.23 -83.85 -24.55
N ALA A 885 17.85 -83.80 -25.83
CA ALA A 885 17.95 -84.96 -26.74
C ALA A 885 19.39 -85.24 -27.21
N HIS A 886 20.26 -84.23 -27.22
CA HIS A 886 21.66 -84.33 -27.65
C HIS A 886 22.61 -83.64 -26.65
N PRO A 887 22.84 -84.22 -25.45
CA PRO A 887 23.56 -83.55 -24.36
C PRO A 887 25.09 -83.52 -24.55
N GLU A 888 25.65 -84.40 -25.38
CA GLU A 888 27.10 -84.62 -25.53
C GLU A 888 27.93 -83.34 -25.81
N PRO A 889 27.50 -82.39 -26.67
CA PRO A 889 28.24 -81.17 -26.92
C PRO A 889 28.20 -80.21 -25.73
N THR A 890 27.07 -80.16 -25.02
CA THR A 890 26.85 -79.29 -23.86
C THR A 890 27.59 -79.84 -22.63
N ASP A 891 27.65 -81.16 -22.46
CA ASP A 891 28.44 -81.80 -21.41
C ASP A 891 29.95 -81.58 -21.60
N ALA A 892 30.44 -81.66 -22.84
CA ALA A 892 31.84 -81.36 -23.16
C ALA A 892 32.21 -79.89 -22.87
N LEU A 893 31.30 -78.96 -23.19
CA LEU A 893 31.49 -77.53 -22.90
C LEU A 893 31.43 -77.25 -21.39
N ALA A 894 30.51 -77.90 -20.66
CA ALA A 894 30.40 -77.78 -19.21
C ALA A 894 31.66 -78.31 -18.50
N ALA A 895 32.22 -79.42 -18.96
CA ALA A 895 33.48 -79.98 -18.45
C ALA A 895 34.67 -79.03 -18.70
N LEU A 896 34.73 -78.38 -19.86
CA LEU A 896 35.76 -77.38 -20.17
C LEU A 896 35.66 -76.14 -19.26
N LEU A 897 34.43 -75.74 -18.89
CA LEU A 897 34.13 -74.56 -18.08
C LEU A 897 34.07 -74.83 -16.57
N GLY A 898 34.29 -76.09 -16.14
CA GLY A 898 34.25 -76.48 -14.73
C GLY A 898 32.85 -76.47 -14.10
N CYS A 899 31.80 -76.55 -14.91
CA CYS A 899 30.41 -76.59 -14.44
C CYS A 899 30.02 -78.04 -14.09
N SER A 900 29.56 -78.28 -12.87
CA SER A 900 29.06 -79.58 -12.40
C SER A 900 27.59 -79.50 -11.99
N GLY A 901 26.75 -80.33 -12.61
CA GLY A 901 25.33 -80.47 -12.28
C GLY A 901 24.63 -81.48 -13.20
N PRO A 902 23.62 -82.24 -12.71
CA PRO A 902 22.84 -83.14 -13.56
C PRO A 902 21.86 -82.36 -14.44
N TRP A 903 21.52 -82.92 -15.61
CA TRP A 903 20.43 -82.41 -16.45
C TRP A 903 19.10 -82.47 -15.66
N GLN A 904 18.38 -81.36 -15.58
CA GLN A 904 17.05 -81.29 -14.97
C GLN A 904 15.99 -81.74 -15.98
N GLN A 905 15.09 -82.65 -15.60
CA GLN A 905 13.95 -83.01 -16.44
C GLN A 905 12.90 -81.88 -16.44
N PRO A 906 12.32 -81.53 -17.60
CA PRO A 906 11.26 -80.53 -17.66
C PRO A 906 9.98 -81.04 -16.98
N ASP A 907 9.44 -80.26 -16.04
CA ASP A 907 8.15 -80.55 -15.39
C ASP A 907 7.00 -80.58 -16.42
N PRO A 908 6.17 -81.63 -16.45
CA PRO A 908 4.97 -81.65 -17.25
C PRO A 908 3.81 -81.05 -16.44
N GLU A 909 3.71 -79.71 -16.36
CA GLU A 909 2.43 -78.96 -16.32
C GLU A 909 2.59 -77.44 -16.06
N PRO A 910 1.87 -76.57 -16.81
CA PRO A 910 1.78 -75.15 -16.49
C PRO A 910 0.83 -74.92 -15.30
N GLY A 911 1.41 -74.53 -14.18
CA GLY A 911 0.76 -74.39 -12.87
C GLY A 911 -0.54 -73.58 -12.82
N THR A 912 -1.44 -74.09 -11.97
CA THR A 912 -2.69 -73.53 -11.50
C THR A 912 -2.50 -72.17 -10.82
N GLY A 913 -2.91 -71.09 -11.49
CA GLY A 913 -2.96 -69.75 -10.91
C GLY A 913 -4.25 -69.01 -11.28
N PRO A 914 -4.60 -67.91 -10.57
CA PRO A 914 -5.81 -67.13 -10.83
C PRO A 914 -5.92 -66.64 -12.28
N VAL A 915 -4.78 -66.38 -12.92
CA VAL A 915 -4.67 -66.01 -14.34
C VAL A 915 -5.07 -67.17 -15.26
N HIS A 916 -4.67 -68.41 -14.93
CA HIS A 916 -5.08 -69.60 -15.68
C HIS A 916 -6.59 -69.85 -15.55
N ASP A 917 -7.14 -69.63 -14.36
CA ASP A 917 -8.56 -69.79 -14.09
C ASP A 917 -9.41 -68.68 -14.76
N LEU A 918 -8.85 -67.47 -14.90
CA LEU A 918 -9.44 -66.36 -15.66
C LEU A 918 -9.42 -66.64 -17.18
N LEU A 919 -8.29 -67.13 -17.71
CA LEU A 919 -8.15 -67.51 -19.12
C LEU A 919 -9.03 -68.70 -19.51
N ARG A 920 -9.28 -69.63 -18.56
CA ARG A 920 -10.21 -70.75 -18.74
C ARG A 920 -11.68 -70.32 -18.67
N ARG A 921 -12.02 -69.32 -17.84
CA ARG A 921 -13.39 -68.76 -17.75
C ARG A 921 -13.75 -67.86 -18.92
N HIS A 922 -12.76 -67.24 -19.57
CA HIS A 922 -12.96 -66.31 -20.69
C HIS A 922 -12.04 -66.64 -21.89
N PRO A 923 -12.24 -67.81 -22.54
CA PRO A 923 -11.37 -68.26 -23.63
C PRO A 923 -11.48 -67.35 -24.87
N ASP A 924 -12.66 -66.79 -25.12
CA ASP A 924 -12.91 -65.91 -26.26
C ASP A 924 -12.12 -64.60 -26.17
N THR A 925 -11.87 -64.11 -24.95
CA THR A 925 -11.07 -62.91 -24.69
C THR A 925 -9.59 -63.14 -25.01
N ALA A 926 -9.07 -64.34 -24.73
CA ALA A 926 -7.71 -64.73 -25.07
C ALA A 926 -7.53 -64.89 -26.59
N ALA A 927 -8.53 -65.44 -27.28
CA ALA A 927 -8.56 -65.54 -28.74
C ALA A 927 -8.63 -64.15 -29.42
N ALA A 928 -9.45 -63.24 -28.87
CA ALA A 928 -9.55 -61.87 -29.37
C ALA A 928 -8.24 -61.08 -29.21
N LEU A 929 -7.54 -61.25 -28.08
CA LEU A 929 -6.24 -60.62 -27.85
C LEU A 929 -5.16 -61.15 -28.82
N ALA A 930 -5.18 -62.45 -29.11
CA ALA A 930 -4.28 -63.07 -30.07
C ALA A 930 -4.49 -62.57 -31.51
N THR A 931 -5.73 -62.23 -31.88
CA THR A 931 -6.03 -61.60 -33.18
C THR A 931 -5.63 -60.13 -33.27
N VAL A 932 -5.51 -59.41 -32.14
CA VAL A 932 -5.06 -58.01 -32.12
C VAL A 932 -3.52 -57.91 -32.12
N GLY A 933 -2.81 -58.90 -31.57
CA GLY A 933 -1.35 -58.96 -31.55
C GLY A 933 -0.68 -59.48 -32.83
N ALA A 934 -1.46 -59.88 -33.84
CA ALA A 934 -0.95 -60.39 -35.12
C ALA A 934 -1.18 -59.42 -36.30
N ARG A 935 -1.20 -58.10 -36.02
CA ARG A 935 -1.07 -57.05 -37.03
C ARG A 935 0.05 -56.10 -36.70
#